data_AF-A0A816FKE7-F1
#
_entry.id   AF-A0A816FKE7-F1
#
_cell.length_a   1.000
_cell.length_b   1.000
_cell.length_c   1.000
_cell.angle_alpha   90.00
_cell.angle_beta   90.00
_cell.angle_gamma   90.00
#
_symmetry.space_group_name_H-M   'P 1'
#
loop_
_entity.id
_entity.type
_entity.pdbx_description
1 polymer ?
#
loop_
_entity_poly.entity_id
_entity_poly.type
_entity_poly.pdbx_seq_one_letter_code
_entity_poly.pdbx_strand_id
1 'polypeptide(L)'
;QKLAIYESYVNDLSLQTRLLLQSIDELAKEANQRVSALENKLKRSTQHHDASKPVVVSRPSDYNHADYFLFVETFESEKWKLGHENLDLKHDLDALIAFINTAKRTGKWNMKQLQLKSLSLDRINNEKFSTSIPLHKEIQSRDERIQILQAENEYLKKIQMDISKQAVKVPSLVVDDSYKEKNEILSNKVDDLRSQLGEECRKSETLKIDVNSKTTQIRNLQEELNEKKQQYEERIHDLSTKLKTISDRHRESAAAINNDNKMKKQHIEQLTQQVEQIGNERRDLHRQCCVKDATISDLQVQIQTLERRVHPVEVTVPKADYDKLNNELQTSQKNSESLMNRIQTGEELNSKLEQDLRLFKKFHDEQFEQQIKTNAANVDQLQTEIRTLKQTCAEQANQFHKQTLEFRTCQEHLASEKAKNQINEQEKQRLSKLFETSNDKLEKSANDLKQSSMKIELYEQGINELKSRMNLLENKLIETVKIIDDQNKTLQNYEEQLDQIQTDLSVKQKQLLDKQTHIDELEQSLTNKTNEYVQLNEKYQIELNKHQEKDKLSNESASKAANDIQHLQKEIERLSTSLFECERTITKQNEQRQQCNNEFRLKQEEFHQIEKFLNKQLSIKQDQLVRYDQNLHEAEIKCKYAQEECLIQEKEIARLNLVQEEQETKMKLLQKDFLQIQQQVTVD
;
A
#
# COMPACT_ATOMS: atom_id res chain seq x y z
N GLN A 1 21.93 -19.22 22.36
CA GLN A 1 20.85 -18.83 21.42
C GLN A 1 20.56 -17.34 21.46
N LYS A 2 19.90 -16.76 22.49
CA LYS A 2 19.59 -15.30 22.51
C LYS A 2 20.82 -14.41 22.23
N LEU A 3 21.99 -14.69 22.82
CA LEU A 3 23.22 -13.94 22.57
C LEU A 3 23.60 -13.92 21.08
N ALA A 4 23.61 -15.08 20.42
CA ALA A 4 23.95 -15.21 19.00
C ALA A 4 22.96 -14.49 18.06
N ILE A 5 21.69 -14.37 18.46
CA ILE A 5 20.69 -13.57 17.71
C ILE A 5 21.04 -12.08 17.81
N TYR A 6 21.41 -11.60 19.00
CA TYR A 6 21.86 -10.21 19.17
C TYR A 6 23.20 -9.93 18.48
N GLU A 7 24.14 -10.88 18.47
CA GLU A 7 25.40 -10.76 17.72
C GLU A 7 25.15 -10.69 16.21
N SER A 8 24.25 -11.52 15.66
CA SER A 8 23.82 -11.40 14.26
C SER A 8 23.25 -10.02 13.97
N TYR A 9 22.29 -9.57 14.80
CA TYR A 9 21.61 -8.29 14.60
C TYR A 9 22.58 -7.08 14.69
N VAL A 10 23.56 -7.12 15.59
CA VAL A 10 24.61 -6.10 15.71
C VAL A 10 25.56 -6.13 14.50
N ASN A 11 25.88 -7.31 13.97
CA ASN A 11 26.66 -7.44 12.73
C ASN A 11 25.90 -6.91 11.51
N ASP A 12 24.60 -7.22 11.39
CA ASP A 12 23.74 -6.74 10.32
C ASP A 12 23.59 -5.21 10.35
N LEU A 13 23.37 -4.61 11.53
CA LEU A 13 23.38 -3.15 11.71
C LEU A 13 24.74 -2.53 11.39
N SER A 14 25.84 -3.18 11.78
CA SER A 14 27.20 -2.70 11.48
C SER A 14 27.51 -2.76 9.98
N LEU A 15 27.00 -3.77 9.27
CA LEU A 15 27.11 -3.91 7.83
C LEU A 15 26.26 -2.84 7.11
N GLN A 16 25.01 -2.65 7.52
CA GLN A 16 24.14 -1.59 6.98
C GLN A 16 24.75 -0.20 7.21
N THR A 17 25.31 0.06 8.40
CA THR A 17 25.97 1.33 8.71
C THR A 17 27.20 1.57 7.83
N ARG A 18 27.99 0.52 7.56
CA ARG A 18 29.16 0.59 6.67
C ARG A 18 28.74 0.86 5.21
N LEU A 19 27.69 0.20 4.72
CA LEU A 19 27.15 0.44 3.39
C LEU A 19 26.58 1.87 3.25
N LEU A 20 25.87 2.36 4.27
CA LEU A 20 25.34 3.72 4.30
C LEU A 20 26.47 4.77 4.24
N LEU A 21 27.54 4.58 5.03
CA LEU A 21 28.72 5.44 4.99
C LEU A 21 29.40 5.41 3.61
N GLN A 22 29.52 4.24 2.97
CA GLN A 22 30.09 4.13 1.63
C GLN A 22 29.25 4.89 0.59
N SER A 23 27.91 4.76 0.60
CA SER A 23 27.04 5.52 -0.29
C SER A 23 27.10 7.03 -0.03
N ILE A 24 27.29 7.46 1.23
CA ILE A 24 27.50 8.88 1.56
C ILE A 24 28.82 9.39 0.97
N ASP A 25 29.92 8.64 1.08
CA ASP A 25 31.22 8.99 0.48
C ASP A 25 31.18 9.02 -1.06
N GLU A 26 30.44 8.10 -1.69
CA GLU A 26 30.23 8.07 -3.14
C GLU A 26 29.39 9.27 -3.61
N LEU A 27 28.28 9.59 -2.92
CA LEU A 27 27.48 10.79 -3.19
C LEU A 27 28.27 12.08 -2.96
N ALA A 28 29.13 12.14 -1.94
CA ALA A 28 30.00 13.29 -1.69
C ALA A 28 31.05 13.48 -2.79
N LYS A 29 31.66 12.38 -3.28
CA LYS A 29 32.56 12.41 -4.44
C LYS A 29 31.84 12.88 -5.71
N GLU A 30 30.64 12.36 -6.00
CA GLU A 30 29.89 12.77 -7.17
C GLU A 30 29.43 14.24 -7.09
N ALA A 31 28.96 14.69 -5.92
CA ALA A 31 28.61 16.09 -5.69
C ALA A 31 29.80 17.01 -5.96
N ASN A 32 30.99 16.68 -5.44
CA ASN A 32 32.22 17.43 -5.68
C ASN A 32 32.64 17.43 -7.17
N GLN A 33 32.49 16.31 -7.88
CA GLN A 33 32.72 16.24 -9.32
C GLN A 33 31.73 17.11 -10.11
N ARG A 34 30.43 17.08 -9.75
CA ARG A 34 29.39 17.92 -10.37
C ARG A 34 29.65 19.41 -10.13
N VAL A 35 30.06 19.81 -8.92
CA VAL A 35 30.46 21.18 -8.60
C VAL A 35 31.68 21.60 -9.42
N SER A 36 32.75 20.81 -9.44
CA SER A 36 33.96 21.14 -10.22
C SER A 36 33.68 21.21 -11.74
N ALA A 37 32.78 20.37 -12.25
CA ALA A 37 32.33 20.45 -13.64
C ALA A 37 31.51 21.74 -13.93
N LEU A 38 30.71 22.22 -12.97
CA LEU A 38 29.98 23.49 -13.07
C LEU A 38 30.92 24.70 -12.96
N GLU A 39 31.88 24.69 -12.04
CA GLU A 39 32.91 25.74 -11.91
C GLU A 39 33.74 25.87 -13.19
N ASN A 40 34.14 24.74 -13.79
CA ASN A 40 34.86 24.74 -15.06
C ASN A 40 34.00 25.26 -16.23
N LYS A 41 32.70 24.95 -16.26
CA LYS A 41 31.77 25.54 -17.24
C LYS A 41 31.57 27.03 -17.02
N LEU A 42 31.46 27.47 -15.76
CA LEU A 42 31.30 28.87 -15.40
C LEU A 42 32.53 29.69 -15.78
N LYS A 43 33.74 29.20 -15.49
CA LYS A 43 35.02 29.82 -15.91
C LYS A 43 35.11 30.00 -17.43
N ARG A 44 34.72 28.98 -18.21
CA ARG A 44 34.67 29.08 -19.68
C ARG A 44 33.62 30.10 -20.14
N SER A 45 32.42 30.08 -19.55
CA SER A 45 31.35 31.03 -19.87
C SER A 45 31.71 32.49 -19.56
N THR A 46 32.55 32.75 -18.55
CA THR A 46 33.01 34.11 -18.21
C THR A 46 34.13 34.64 -19.10
N GLN A 47 34.77 33.81 -19.94
CA GLN A 47 35.82 34.26 -20.87
C GLN A 47 35.30 34.67 -22.26
N HIS A 48 34.01 34.47 -22.57
CA HIS A 48 33.47 34.66 -23.93
C HIS A 48 32.36 35.72 -24.06
N HIS A 49 32.07 36.50 -23.02
CA HIS A 49 31.08 37.58 -23.08
C HIS A 49 31.73 38.97 -23.08
N ASP A 50 32.28 39.35 -24.23
CA ASP A 50 32.64 40.74 -24.52
C ASP A 50 32.40 41.09 -26.01
N ALA A 51 31.12 41.20 -26.40
CA ALA A 51 30.68 41.77 -27.68
C ALA A 51 29.14 41.98 -27.72
N SER A 52 28.67 43.17 -27.34
CA SER A 52 27.26 43.55 -27.47
C SER A 52 26.91 44.11 -28.86
N LYS A 53 25.84 43.60 -29.51
CA LYS A 53 25.03 44.32 -30.50
C LYS A 53 23.65 43.64 -30.72
N PRO A 54 22.57 44.39 -30.98
CA PRO A 54 21.21 43.83 -31.08
C PRO A 54 20.97 43.15 -32.43
N VAL A 55 20.20 42.06 -32.41
CA VAL A 55 19.84 41.27 -33.60
C VAL A 55 18.56 41.82 -34.23
N VAL A 56 18.66 42.27 -35.48
CA VAL A 56 17.49 42.43 -36.38
C VAL A 56 17.20 41.06 -37.00
N VAL A 57 15.97 40.57 -36.85
CA VAL A 57 15.55 39.26 -37.35
C VAL A 57 15.15 39.36 -38.82
N SER A 58 16.02 38.87 -39.71
CA SER A 58 15.67 38.57 -41.10
C SER A 58 15.31 37.09 -41.25
N ARG A 59 14.19 36.79 -41.89
CA ARG A 59 13.71 35.41 -42.13
C ARG A 59 14.66 34.63 -43.05
N PRO A 60 14.89 33.32 -42.80
CA PRO A 60 15.45 32.43 -43.80
C PRO A 60 14.35 31.98 -44.78
N SER A 61 14.51 32.29 -46.06
CA SER A 61 13.90 31.54 -47.15
C SER A 61 14.84 30.39 -47.50
N ASP A 62 14.38 29.14 -47.40
CA ASP A 62 14.82 27.97 -48.18
C ASP A 62 14.16 26.70 -47.61
N TYR A 63 12.86 26.53 -47.87
CA TYR A 63 12.15 25.25 -47.70
C TYR A 63 11.14 25.08 -48.84
N ASN A 64 10.93 23.82 -49.24
CA ASN A 64 10.05 23.44 -50.35
C ASN A 64 8.66 24.06 -50.22
N HIS A 65 8.25 24.83 -51.25
CA HIS A 65 7.00 25.60 -51.22
C HIS A 65 5.74 24.73 -51.11
N ALA A 66 5.77 23.47 -51.56
CA ALA A 66 4.64 22.56 -51.53
C ALA A 66 4.35 22.03 -50.11
N ASP A 67 5.38 21.56 -49.39
CA ASP A 67 5.21 20.98 -48.05
C ASP A 67 4.82 22.05 -47.01
N TYR A 68 5.37 23.27 -47.16
CA TYR A 68 4.98 24.40 -46.32
C TYR A 68 3.52 24.81 -46.53
N PHE A 69 2.99 24.73 -47.76
CA PHE A 69 1.58 25.05 -48.03
C PHE A 69 0.64 24.02 -47.41
N LEU A 70 0.92 22.71 -47.57
CA LEU A 70 0.13 21.66 -46.90
C LEU A 70 0.18 21.80 -45.37
N PHE A 71 1.35 22.12 -44.80
CA PHE A 71 1.49 22.32 -43.35
C PHE A 71 0.72 23.56 -42.87
N VAL A 72 0.79 24.70 -43.59
CA VAL A 72 0.03 25.91 -43.22
C VAL A 72 -1.48 25.69 -43.36
N GLU A 73 -1.95 25.04 -44.43
CA GLU A 73 -3.38 24.82 -44.64
C GLU A 73 -3.98 23.83 -43.63
N THR A 74 -3.24 22.78 -43.26
CA THR A 74 -3.63 21.87 -42.17
C THR A 74 -3.60 22.56 -40.80
N PHE A 75 -2.53 23.30 -40.49
CA PHE A 75 -2.37 24.01 -39.23
C PHE A 75 -3.38 25.16 -39.05
N GLU A 76 -3.73 25.90 -40.12
CA GLU A 76 -4.76 26.94 -40.06
C GLU A 76 -6.17 26.33 -39.93
N SER A 77 -6.46 25.21 -40.60
CA SER A 77 -7.71 24.45 -40.43
C SER A 77 -7.89 23.92 -39.01
N GLU A 78 -6.82 23.38 -38.41
CA GLU A 78 -6.82 22.85 -37.04
C GLU A 78 -6.91 23.97 -36.00
N LYS A 79 -6.19 25.08 -36.21
CA LYS A 79 -6.30 26.30 -35.40
C LYS A 79 -7.69 26.93 -35.46
N TRP A 80 -8.38 26.88 -36.60
CA TRP A 80 -9.77 27.37 -36.71
C TRP A 80 -10.75 26.49 -35.91
N LYS A 81 -10.59 25.17 -35.94
CA LYS A 81 -11.38 24.22 -35.15
C LYS A 81 -11.17 24.43 -33.65
N LEU A 82 -9.91 24.45 -33.19
CA LEU A 82 -9.56 24.72 -31.79
C LEU A 82 -10.00 26.12 -31.33
N GLY A 83 -10.04 27.09 -32.25
CA GLY A 83 -10.58 28.43 -31.99
C GLY A 83 -12.08 28.44 -31.72
N HIS A 84 -12.87 27.68 -32.50
CA HIS A 84 -14.31 27.52 -32.27
C HIS A 84 -14.62 26.70 -31.01
N GLU A 85 -13.91 25.60 -30.79
CA GLU A 85 -14.08 24.76 -29.60
C GLU A 85 -13.79 25.53 -28.30
N ASN A 86 -12.75 26.38 -28.28
CA ASN A 86 -12.50 27.30 -27.16
C ASN A 86 -13.59 28.38 -26.99
N LEU A 87 -14.23 28.83 -28.06
CA LEU A 87 -15.31 29.83 -28.02
C LEU A 87 -16.59 29.25 -27.40
N ASP A 88 -16.91 28.00 -27.70
CA ASP A 88 -18.07 27.31 -27.12
C ASP A 88 -17.80 26.86 -25.68
N LEU A 89 -16.60 26.34 -25.37
CA LEU A 89 -16.17 26.08 -23.99
C LEU A 89 -16.20 27.34 -23.11
N LYS A 90 -15.78 28.48 -23.67
CA LYS A 90 -15.82 29.77 -22.96
C LYS A 90 -17.27 30.23 -22.71
N HIS A 91 -18.14 30.12 -23.71
CA HIS A 91 -19.57 30.42 -23.56
C HIS A 91 -20.21 29.58 -22.44
N ASP A 92 -19.91 28.29 -22.40
CA ASP A 92 -20.48 27.36 -21.42
C ASP A 92 -19.90 27.56 -20.01
N LEU A 93 -18.62 27.93 -19.90
CA LEU A 93 -18.03 28.40 -18.64
C LEU A 93 -18.67 29.70 -18.15
N ASP A 94 -18.85 30.69 -19.03
CA ASP A 94 -19.49 31.96 -18.68
C ASP A 94 -20.96 31.75 -18.25
N ALA A 95 -21.68 30.84 -18.92
CA ALA A 95 -23.04 30.43 -18.55
C ALA A 95 -23.09 29.71 -17.18
N LEU A 96 -22.16 28.80 -16.90
CA LEU A 96 -22.02 28.14 -15.59
C LEU A 96 -21.66 29.13 -14.48
N ILE A 97 -20.76 30.08 -14.73
CA ILE A 97 -20.38 31.13 -13.78
C ILE A 97 -21.58 32.04 -13.50
N ALA A 98 -22.33 32.45 -14.52
CA ALA A 98 -23.55 33.23 -14.36
C ALA A 98 -24.63 32.46 -13.57
N PHE A 99 -24.79 31.17 -13.84
CA PHE A 99 -25.72 30.28 -13.12
C PHE A 99 -25.34 30.12 -11.64
N ILE A 100 -24.08 29.80 -11.33
CA ILE A 100 -23.56 29.68 -9.96
C ILE A 100 -23.71 31.00 -9.20
N ASN A 101 -23.40 32.14 -9.83
CA ASN A 101 -23.57 33.45 -9.21
C ASN A 101 -25.04 33.79 -8.96
N THR A 102 -25.96 33.36 -9.84
CA THR A 102 -27.41 33.54 -9.66
C THR A 102 -27.94 32.63 -8.53
N ALA A 103 -27.49 31.38 -8.46
CA ALA A 103 -27.81 30.46 -7.38
C ALA A 103 -27.29 30.99 -6.02
N LYS A 104 -26.05 31.51 -5.97
CA LYS A 104 -25.48 32.16 -4.77
C LYS A 104 -26.27 33.39 -4.32
N ARG A 105 -26.80 34.19 -5.24
CA ARG A 105 -27.58 35.40 -4.93
C ARG A 105 -29.03 35.13 -4.54
N THR A 106 -29.64 34.05 -5.04
CA THR A 106 -31.07 33.77 -4.89
C THR A 106 -31.39 32.59 -3.97
N GLY A 107 -30.39 31.78 -3.62
CA GLY A 107 -30.54 30.54 -2.84
C GLY A 107 -31.26 29.41 -3.58
N LYS A 108 -31.55 29.55 -4.88
CA LYS A 108 -32.35 28.60 -5.67
C LYS A 108 -31.59 28.14 -6.92
N TRP A 109 -31.53 26.83 -7.11
CA TRP A 109 -30.89 26.20 -8.28
C TRP A 109 -31.91 25.99 -9.41
N ASN A 110 -32.06 26.96 -10.32
CA ASN A 110 -32.99 26.86 -11.44
C ASN A 110 -32.32 26.35 -12.73
N MET A 111 -32.08 25.04 -12.80
CA MET A 111 -31.39 24.39 -13.93
C MET A 111 -32.01 24.68 -15.31
N LYS A 112 -33.28 25.10 -15.40
CA LYS A 112 -33.95 25.42 -16.68
C LYS A 112 -33.38 26.65 -17.41
N GLN A 113 -32.57 27.46 -16.73
CA GLN A 113 -31.92 28.65 -17.31
C GLN A 113 -30.50 28.38 -17.81
N LEU A 114 -29.95 27.19 -17.57
CA LEU A 114 -28.61 26.81 -18.03
C LEU A 114 -28.68 26.27 -19.46
N GLN A 115 -28.42 27.12 -20.45
CA GLN A 115 -28.27 26.72 -21.86
C GLN A 115 -26.79 26.55 -22.20
N LEU A 116 -26.32 25.31 -22.12
CA LEU A 116 -25.01 24.91 -22.62
C LEU A 116 -25.11 24.55 -24.10
N LYS A 117 -24.07 24.81 -24.90
CA LYS A 117 -24.04 24.41 -26.31
C LYS A 117 -23.69 22.93 -26.42
N SER A 118 -24.60 22.13 -26.97
CA SER A 118 -24.37 20.70 -27.15
C SER A 118 -23.29 20.44 -28.21
N LEU A 119 -22.13 19.93 -27.79
CA LEU A 119 -21.25 19.14 -28.67
C LEU A 119 -22.08 17.98 -29.25
N SER A 120 -22.02 17.77 -30.56
CA SER A 120 -22.78 16.68 -31.20
C SER A 120 -22.26 15.32 -30.75
N LEU A 121 -23.18 14.47 -30.27
CA LEU A 121 -22.88 13.18 -29.63
C LEU A 121 -22.04 12.25 -30.51
N ASP A 122 -22.14 12.40 -31.84
CA ASP A 122 -21.42 11.59 -32.82
C ASP A 122 -19.88 11.69 -32.72
N ARG A 123 -19.34 12.77 -32.12
CA ARG A 123 -17.88 12.96 -31.98
C ARG A 123 -17.26 12.24 -30.78
N ILE A 124 -18.05 11.78 -29.81
CA ILE A 124 -17.54 11.19 -28.56
C ILE A 124 -17.62 9.64 -28.58
N ASN A 125 -18.30 9.05 -29.57
CA ASN A 125 -18.58 7.61 -29.62
C ASN A 125 -17.42 6.69 -30.02
N ASN A 126 -16.20 7.22 -30.18
CA ASN A 126 -14.99 6.43 -30.46
C ASN A 126 -14.07 6.30 -29.23
N GLU A 127 -14.62 5.86 -28.08
CA GLU A 127 -13.92 4.87 -27.24
C GLU A 127 -14.87 4.23 -26.21
N LYS A 128 -14.58 2.97 -25.87
CA LYS A 128 -15.46 2.12 -25.05
C LYS A 128 -15.37 2.53 -23.58
N PHE A 129 -16.51 2.78 -22.92
CA PHE A 129 -16.76 2.21 -21.58
C PHE A 129 -18.25 2.13 -21.20
N SER A 130 -18.68 0.88 -21.05
CA SER A 130 -19.77 0.28 -20.28
C SER A 130 -20.76 1.15 -19.46
N THR A 131 -22.04 0.94 -19.75
CA THR A 131 -23.14 0.69 -18.78
C THR A 131 -23.14 1.43 -17.44
N SER A 132 -23.90 2.53 -17.37
CA SER A 132 -24.45 3.06 -16.11
C SER A 132 -25.96 2.86 -16.09
N ILE A 133 -26.45 1.94 -15.26
CA ILE A 133 -27.89 1.77 -14.98
C ILE A 133 -28.33 2.92 -14.08
N PRO A 134 -29.46 3.61 -14.35
CA PRO A 134 -29.83 4.80 -13.57
C PRO A 134 -30.18 4.46 -12.12
N LEU A 135 -29.40 5.02 -11.19
CA LEU A 135 -29.57 4.96 -9.73
C LEU A 135 -31.00 5.25 -9.23
N HIS A 136 -31.79 5.93 -10.04
CA HIS A 136 -33.15 6.35 -9.72
C HIS A 136 -34.14 5.18 -9.55
N LYS A 137 -33.98 4.09 -10.31
CA LYS A 137 -34.88 2.91 -10.22
C LYS A 137 -34.67 2.10 -8.94
N GLU A 138 -33.44 2.06 -8.43
CA GLU A 138 -33.13 1.31 -7.21
C GLU A 138 -33.66 2.02 -5.94
N ILE A 139 -33.71 3.36 -5.96
CA ILE A 139 -34.33 4.15 -4.88
C ILE A 139 -35.84 3.92 -4.82
N GLN A 140 -36.56 3.98 -5.96
CA GLN A 140 -38.00 3.70 -6.00
C GLN A 140 -38.34 2.29 -5.50
N SER A 141 -37.56 1.28 -5.90
CA SER A 141 -37.76 -0.11 -5.44
C SER A 141 -37.54 -0.28 -3.92
N ARG A 142 -36.68 0.53 -3.30
CA ARG A 142 -36.49 0.53 -1.84
C ARG A 142 -37.66 1.20 -1.11
N ASP A 143 -38.17 2.30 -1.63
CA ASP A 143 -39.31 3.01 -1.02
C ASP A 143 -40.60 2.17 -1.06
N GLU A 144 -40.87 1.48 -2.18
CA GLU A 144 -41.98 0.53 -2.30
C GLU A 144 -41.86 -0.62 -1.29
N ARG A 145 -40.66 -1.16 -1.09
CA ARG A 145 -40.39 -2.24 -0.13
C ARG A 145 -40.56 -1.78 1.33
N ILE A 146 -40.25 -0.53 1.64
CA ILE A 146 -40.49 0.05 2.97
C ILE A 146 -41.99 0.19 3.25
N GLN A 147 -42.80 0.60 2.27
CA GLN A 147 -44.26 0.68 2.43
C GLN A 147 -44.91 -0.69 2.68
N ILE A 148 -44.44 -1.74 2.00
CA ILE A 148 -44.92 -3.12 2.23
C ILE A 148 -44.62 -3.57 3.66
N LEU A 149 -43.40 -3.37 4.15
CA LEU A 149 -42.99 -3.74 5.52
C LEU A 149 -43.74 -2.95 6.62
N GLN A 150 -44.19 -1.74 6.32
CA GLN A 150 -45.06 -0.97 7.22
C GLN A 150 -46.49 -1.54 7.28
N ALA A 151 -47.05 -1.96 6.14
CA ALA A 151 -48.36 -2.60 6.08
C ALA A 151 -48.37 -3.98 6.78
N GLU A 152 -47.31 -4.77 6.66
CA GLU A 152 -47.17 -6.04 7.39
C GLU A 152 -47.11 -5.84 8.91
N ASN A 153 -46.45 -4.78 9.40
CA ASN A 153 -46.42 -4.44 10.83
C ASN A 153 -47.79 -4.02 11.39
N GLU A 154 -48.58 -3.26 10.62
CA GLU A 154 -49.97 -2.94 10.95
C GLU A 154 -50.83 -4.22 11.05
N TYR A 155 -50.65 -5.15 10.10
CA TYR A 155 -51.37 -6.42 10.09
C TYR A 155 -51.00 -7.33 11.28
N LEU A 156 -49.72 -7.43 11.61
CA LEU A 156 -49.23 -8.18 12.77
C LEU A 156 -49.74 -7.60 14.11
N LYS A 157 -49.76 -6.27 14.27
CA LYS A 157 -50.40 -5.60 15.41
C LYS A 157 -51.87 -5.98 15.54
N LYS A 158 -52.60 -6.06 14.42
CA LYS A 158 -54.02 -6.42 14.40
C LYS A 158 -54.24 -7.87 14.87
N ILE A 159 -53.42 -8.81 14.37
CA ILE A 159 -53.42 -10.21 14.83
C ILE A 159 -53.13 -10.29 16.34
N GLN A 160 -52.10 -9.59 16.83
CA GLN A 160 -51.75 -9.59 18.25
C GLN A 160 -52.89 -9.02 19.12
N MET A 161 -53.60 -8.00 18.63
CA MET A 161 -54.75 -7.39 19.29
C MET A 161 -56.00 -8.29 19.29
N ASP A 162 -56.20 -9.10 18.26
CA ASP A 162 -57.32 -10.06 18.18
C ASP A 162 -57.04 -11.33 19.01
N ILE A 163 -55.80 -11.82 19.06
CA ILE A 163 -55.34 -12.85 20.02
C ILE A 163 -55.57 -12.37 21.46
N SER A 164 -55.21 -11.12 21.77
CA SER A 164 -55.42 -10.52 23.11
C SER A 164 -56.90 -10.42 23.49
N LYS A 165 -57.82 -10.34 22.52
CA LYS A 165 -59.27 -10.29 22.76
C LYS A 165 -59.91 -11.67 22.92
N GLN A 166 -59.34 -12.73 22.34
CA GLN A 166 -59.86 -14.09 22.45
C GLN A 166 -59.53 -14.76 23.80
N ALA A 167 -58.50 -14.29 24.52
CA ALA A 167 -58.04 -14.86 25.78
C ALA A 167 -59.00 -14.70 26.99
N VAL A 168 -60.16 -14.04 26.85
CA VAL A 168 -61.01 -13.60 27.98
C VAL A 168 -62.34 -14.37 28.11
N LYS A 169 -62.56 -15.45 27.35
CA LYS A 169 -63.79 -16.28 27.49
C LYS A 169 -63.54 -17.79 27.40
N VAL A 170 -63.33 -18.43 28.55
CA VAL A 170 -63.58 -19.87 28.75
C VAL A 170 -64.46 -20.04 29.99
N PRO A 171 -65.72 -20.51 29.85
CA PRO A 171 -66.59 -20.82 30.99
C PRO A 171 -66.11 -22.07 31.73
N SER A 172 -66.15 -22.02 33.07
CA SER A 172 -65.88 -23.18 33.93
C SER A 172 -66.98 -24.24 33.81
N LEU A 173 -66.63 -25.47 33.44
CA LEU A 173 -67.56 -26.60 33.38
C LEU A 173 -66.92 -27.90 33.87
N VAL A 174 -67.39 -28.32 35.05
CA VAL A 174 -67.50 -29.67 35.64
C VAL A 174 -66.36 -30.68 35.41
N VAL A 175 -65.84 -31.15 36.54
CA VAL A 175 -64.81 -32.19 36.67
C VAL A 175 -65.37 -33.57 36.31
N ASP A 176 -64.62 -34.29 35.47
CA ASP A 176 -64.75 -35.73 35.21
C ASP A 176 -63.35 -36.29 34.93
N ASP A 177 -63.07 -37.58 35.16
CA ASP A 177 -61.69 -38.08 35.32
C ASP A 177 -60.80 -37.94 34.05
N SER A 178 -61.39 -37.76 32.86
CA SER A 178 -60.67 -37.37 31.63
C SER A 178 -59.92 -36.03 31.74
N TYR A 179 -60.33 -35.14 32.66
CA TYR A 179 -59.65 -33.87 32.89
C TYR A 179 -58.35 -34.00 33.69
N LYS A 180 -58.14 -35.06 34.48
CA LYS A 180 -56.85 -35.26 35.17
C LYS A 180 -55.74 -35.54 34.17
N GLU A 181 -55.93 -36.51 33.29
CA GLU A 181 -54.98 -36.86 32.23
C GLU A 181 -54.71 -35.67 31.31
N LYS A 182 -55.74 -34.90 30.92
CA LYS A 182 -55.56 -33.66 30.16
C LYS A 182 -54.85 -32.55 30.93
N ASN A 183 -55.10 -32.37 32.23
CA ASN A 183 -54.36 -31.42 33.06
C ASN A 183 -52.91 -31.85 33.29
N GLU A 184 -52.63 -33.15 33.36
CA GLU A 184 -51.28 -33.69 33.54
C GLU A 184 -50.47 -33.54 32.25
N ILE A 185 -51.08 -33.83 31.08
CA ILE A 185 -50.53 -33.51 29.76
C ILE A 185 -50.32 -32.00 29.60
N LEU A 186 -51.26 -31.16 30.04
CA LEU A 186 -51.12 -29.70 30.02
C LEU A 186 -50.04 -29.22 30.99
N SER A 187 -49.88 -29.83 32.17
CA SER A 187 -48.85 -29.47 33.14
C SER A 187 -47.47 -29.79 32.58
N ASN A 188 -47.27 -31.03 32.10
CA ASN A 188 -46.02 -31.45 31.45
C ASN A 188 -45.69 -30.52 30.26
N LYS A 189 -46.69 -30.13 29.47
CA LYS A 189 -46.50 -29.21 28.35
C LYS A 189 -46.24 -27.75 28.77
N VAL A 190 -46.76 -27.32 29.91
CA VAL A 190 -46.42 -26.04 30.54
C VAL A 190 -45.00 -26.05 31.09
N ASP A 191 -44.55 -27.18 31.65
CA ASP A 191 -43.18 -27.32 32.17
C ASP A 191 -42.15 -27.48 31.04
N ASP A 192 -42.47 -28.18 29.94
CA ASP A 192 -41.70 -28.16 28.69
C ASP A 192 -41.56 -26.73 28.14
N LEU A 193 -42.66 -25.98 28.04
CA LEU A 193 -42.66 -24.59 27.56
C LEU A 193 -41.88 -23.66 28.50
N ARG A 194 -41.91 -23.90 29.82
CA ARG A 194 -41.06 -23.19 30.80
C ARG A 194 -39.59 -23.54 30.63
N SER A 195 -39.27 -24.80 30.33
CA SER A 195 -37.90 -25.25 30.08
C SER A 195 -37.34 -24.60 28.81
N GLN A 196 -38.09 -24.63 27.71
CA GLN A 196 -37.76 -23.95 26.45
C GLN A 196 -37.60 -22.43 26.64
N LEU A 197 -38.51 -21.79 27.37
CA LEU A 197 -38.40 -20.37 27.72
C LEU A 197 -37.13 -20.11 28.56
N GLY A 198 -36.78 -21.00 29.47
CA GLY A 198 -35.55 -20.95 30.26
C GLY A 198 -34.28 -21.08 29.41
N GLU A 199 -34.28 -21.91 28.36
CA GLU A 199 -33.17 -21.99 27.40
C GLU A 199 -33.07 -20.73 26.52
N GLU A 200 -34.18 -20.24 25.99
CA GLU A 200 -34.19 -18.99 25.20
C GLU A 200 -33.78 -17.76 26.04
N CYS A 201 -34.14 -17.72 27.33
CA CYS A 201 -33.59 -16.72 28.25
C CYS A 201 -32.06 -16.83 28.39
N ARG A 202 -31.50 -18.05 28.47
CA ARG A 202 -30.03 -18.23 28.52
C ARG A 202 -29.35 -17.82 27.21
N LYS A 203 -29.92 -18.17 26.06
CA LYS A 203 -29.44 -17.73 24.73
C LYS A 203 -29.50 -16.21 24.58
N SER A 204 -30.56 -15.58 25.06
CA SER A 204 -30.71 -14.13 25.10
C SER A 204 -29.61 -13.48 25.96
N GLU A 205 -29.29 -14.04 27.12
CA GLU A 205 -28.24 -13.54 28.00
C GLU A 205 -26.83 -13.70 27.39
N THR A 206 -26.52 -14.83 26.72
CA THR A 206 -25.23 -14.98 26.01
C THR A 206 -25.11 -14.06 24.79
N LEU A 207 -26.17 -13.89 24.00
CA LEU A 207 -26.21 -12.92 22.89
C LEU A 207 -26.00 -11.49 23.40
N LYS A 208 -26.58 -11.13 24.54
CA LYS A 208 -26.40 -9.83 25.19
C LYS A 208 -24.96 -9.60 25.67
N ILE A 209 -24.26 -10.64 26.14
CA ILE A 209 -22.83 -10.58 26.47
C ILE A 209 -21.99 -10.36 25.19
N ASP A 210 -22.26 -11.09 24.11
CA ASP A 210 -21.54 -10.93 22.83
C ASP A 210 -21.79 -9.56 22.18
N VAL A 211 -23.01 -9.04 22.23
CA VAL A 211 -23.35 -7.67 21.81
C VAL A 211 -22.58 -6.64 22.64
N ASN A 212 -22.45 -6.81 23.95
CA ASN A 212 -21.67 -5.90 24.80
C ASN A 212 -20.17 -5.96 24.49
N SER A 213 -19.64 -7.15 24.19
CA SER A 213 -18.26 -7.36 23.73
C SER A 213 -18.00 -6.62 22.41
N LYS A 214 -18.82 -6.87 21.38
CA LYS A 214 -18.73 -6.21 20.06
C LYS A 214 -18.94 -4.70 20.15
N THR A 215 -19.85 -4.23 21.00
CA THR A 215 -20.03 -2.79 21.29
C THR A 215 -18.76 -2.16 21.85
N THR A 216 -18.02 -2.89 22.68
CA THR A 216 -16.75 -2.42 23.24
C THR A 216 -15.63 -2.46 22.21
N GLN A 217 -15.57 -3.49 21.38
CA GLN A 217 -14.62 -3.55 20.26
C GLN A 217 -14.84 -2.42 19.24
N ILE A 218 -16.10 -2.09 18.92
CA ILE A 218 -16.47 -0.94 18.08
C ILE A 218 -15.98 0.38 18.69
N ARG A 219 -16.15 0.57 20.00
CA ARG A 219 -15.66 1.78 20.70
C ARG A 219 -14.14 1.93 20.58
N ASN A 220 -13.39 0.86 20.85
CA ASN A 220 -11.93 0.88 20.76
C ASN A 220 -11.46 1.18 19.32
N LEU A 221 -12.10 0.58 18.30
CA LEU A 221 -11.79 0.87 16.89
C LEU A 221 -12.16 2.31 16.49
N GLN A 222 -13.20 2.90 17.08
CA GLN A 222 -13.53 4.31 16.89
C GLN A 222 -12.50 5.24 17.54
N GLU A 223 -11.96 4.88 18.71
CA GLU A 223 -10.88 5.61 19.37
C GLU A 223 -9.58 5.54 18.54
N GLU A 224 -9.13 4.35 18.11
CA GLU A 224 -7.98 4.18 17.22
C GLU A 224 -8.12 4.96 15.89
N LEU A 225 -9.32 4.96 15.30
CA LEU A 225 -9.62 5.72 14.08
C LEU A 225 -9.51 7.23 14.31
N ASN A 226 -9.99 7.73 15.46
CA ASN A 226 -9.91 9.14 15.82
C ASN A 226 -8.45 9.57 16.09
N GLU A 227 -7.66 8.75 16.80
CA GLU A 227 -6.22 9.01 17.00
C GLU A 227 -5.48 9.05 15.66
N LYS A 228 -5.76 8.10 14.76
CA LYS A 228 -5.15 8.09 13.42
C LYS A 228 -5.56 9.31 12.60
N LYS A 229 -6.82 9.72 12.67
CA LYS A 229 -7.31 10.94 12.02
C LYS A 229 -6.57 12.18 12.53
N GLN A 230 -6.41 12.32 13.85
CA GLN A 230 -5.65 13.42 14.46
C GLN A 230 -4.18 13.41 14.00
N GLN A 231 -3.52 12.25 13.98
CA GLN A 231 -2.14 12.12 13.47
C GLN A 231 -2.00 12.57 12.01
N TYR A 232 -3.01 12.31 11.16
CA TYR A 232 -3.02 12.80 9.78
C TYR A 232 -3.27 14.32 9.70
N GLU A 233 -4.19 14.87 10.51
CA GLU A 233 -4.45 16.32 10.56
C GLU A 233 -3.20 17.12 11.03
N GLU A 234 -2.51 16.63 12.06
CA GLU A 234 -1.23 17.20 12.52
C GLU A 234 -0.14 17.14 11.44
N ARG A 235 -0.04 16.01 10.72
CA ARG A 235 0.95 15.85 9.64
C ARG A 235 0.63 16.72 8.41
N ILE A 236 -0.65 16.93 8.10
CA ILE A 236 -1.08 17.89 7.07
C ILE A 236 -0.71 19.32 7.50
N HIS A 237 -0.87 19.67 8.78
CA HIS A 237 -0.49 20.98 9.31
C HIS A 237 1.01 21.25 9.25
N ASP A 238 1.85 20.28 9.64
CA ASP A 238 3.31 20.35 9.52
C ASP A 238 3.77 20.47 8.04
N LEU A 239 3.20 19.67 7.14
CA LEU A 239 3.47 19.77 5.70
C LEU A 239 3.08 21.14 5.12
N SER A 240 1.92 21.68 5.51
CA SER A 240 1.47 23.02 5.10
C SER A 240 2.43 24.12 5.61
N THR A 241 2.90 24.00 6.85
CA THR A 241 3.88 24.92 7.46
C THR A 241 5.24 24.86 6.77
N LYS A 242 5.71 23.65 6.43
CA LYS A 242 6.94 23.44 5.63
C LYS A 242 6.80 24.01 4.21
N LEU A 243 5.66 23.81 3.56
CA LEU A 243 5.37 24.36 2.23
C LEU A 243 5.43 25.90 2.25
N LYS A 244 4.76 26.53 3.24
CA LYS A 244 4.82 27.99 3.45
C LYS A 244 6.26 28.48 3.64
N THR A 245 7.03 27.80 4.50
CA THR A 245 8.45 28.13 4.76
C THR A 245 9.35 27.97 3.51
N ILE A 246 8.98 27.11 2.55
CA ILE A 246 9.65 27.00 1.25
C ILE A 246 9.23 28.14 0.32
N SER A 247 7.93 28.48 0.26
CA SER A 247 7.43 29.62 -0.52
C SER A 247 8.01 30.96 -0.07
N ASP A 248 8.09 31.20 1.24
CA ASP A 248 8.65 32.43 1.81
C ASP A 248 10.15 32.56 1.48
N ARG A 249 10.94 31.49 1.65
CA ARG A 249 12.36 31.46 1.23
C ARG A 249 12.56 31.64 -0.28
N HIS A 250 11.68 31.09 -1.11
CA HIS A 250 11.71 31.35 -2.56
C HIS A 250 11.45 32.82 -2.89
N ARG A 251 10.53 33.46 -2.16
CA ARG A 251 10.22 34.89 -2.32
C ARG A 251 11.39 35.78 -1.92
N GLU A 252 12.04 35.47 -0.79
CA GLU A 252 13.25 36.16 -0.31
C GLU A 252 14.41 36.00 -1.30
N SER A 253 14.66 34.78 -1.78
CA SER A 253 15.70 34.51 -2.77
C SER A 253 15.46 35.25 -4.09
N ALA A 254 14.22 35.24 -4.59
CA ALA A 254 13.85 36.00 -5.79
C ALA A 254 14.03 37.52 -5.60
N ALA A 255 13.70 38.06 -4.43
CA ALA A 255 13.91 39.46 -4.10
C ALA A 255 15.41 39.83 -4.02
N ALA A 256 16.23 38.96 -3.43
CA ALA A 256 17.68 39.14 -3.36
C ALA A 256 18.33 39.13 -4.76
N ILE A 257 17.97 38.15 -5.61
CA ILE A 257 18.44 38.07 -7.01
C ILE A 257 18.02 39.30 -7.81
N ASN A 258 16.78 39.79 -7.62
CA ASN A 258 16.31 40.99 -8.32
C ASN A 258 17.07 42.25 -7.88
N ASN A 259 17.39 42.38 -6.58
CA ASN A 259 18.22 43.49 -6.08
C ASN A 259 19.66 43.41 -6.59
N ASP A 260 20.30 42.24 -6.61
CA ASP A 260 21.64 42.05 -7.17
C ASP A 260 21.68 42.38 -8.67
N ASN A 261 20.70 41.89 -9.45
CA ASN A 261 20.56 42.26 -10.86
C ASN A 261 20.35 43.77 -11.07
N LYS A 262 19.60 44.45 -10.19
CA LYS A 262 19.42 45.91 -10.23
C LYS A 262 20.74 46.64 -9.97
N MET A 263 21.51 46.23 -8.96
CA MET A 263 22.82 46.81 -8.65
C MET A 263 23.83 46.58 -9.79
N LYS A 264 23.89 45.36 -10.34
CA LYS A 264 24.72 45.03 -11.50
C LYS A 264 24.35 45.85 -12.73
N LYS A 265 23.05 46.03 -13.01
CA LYS A 265 22.59 46.89 -14.10
C LYS A 265 23.05 48.34 -13.90
N GLN A 266 22.90 48.90 -12.70
CA GLN A 266 23.39 50.25 -12.39
C GLN A 266 24.92 50.38 -12.55
N HIS A 267 25.68 49.35 -12.20
CA HIS A 267 27.13 49.35 -12.39
C HIS A 267 27.53 49.24 -13.87
N ILE A 268 26.83 48.44 -14.67
CA ILE A 268 27.00 48.38 -16.13
C ILE A 268 26.69 49.74 -16.77
N GLU A 269 25.64 50.44 -16.31
CA GLU A 269 25.27 51.78 -16.76
C GLU A 269 26.42 52.79 -16.50
N GLN A 270 27.02 52.75 -15.29
CA GLN A 270 28.18 53.58 -14.93
C GLN A 270 29.42 53.28 -15.77
N LEU A 271 29.76 52.00 -15.98
CA LEU A 271 30.88 51.60 -16.84
C LEU A 271 30.64 52.01 -18.29
N THR A 272 29.41 51.91 -18.79
CA THR A 272 29.04 52.37 -20.14
C THR A 272 29.30 53.87 -20.30
N GLN A 273 28.91 54.68 -19.31
CA GLN A 273 29.17 56.13 -19.30
C GLN A 273 30.67 56.46 -19.27
N GLN A 274 31.48 55.72 -18.50
CA GLN A 274 32.93 55.88 -18.48
C GLN A 274 33.57 55.55 -19.85
N VAL A 275 33.15 54.45 -20.49
CA VAL A 275 33.61 54.08 -21.84
C VAL A 275 33.23 55.14 -22.88
N GLU A 276 32.03 55.70 -22.79
CA GLU A 276 31.60 56.80 -23.67
C GLU A 276 32.44 58.07 -23.46
N GLN A 277 32.73 58.44 -22.20
CA GLN A 277 33.61 59.57 -21.88
C GLN A 277 35.02 59.38 -22.46
N ILE A 278 35.65 58.23 -22.21
CA ILE A 278 36.98 57.89 -22.77
C ILE A 278 36.93 57.89 -24.31
N GLY A 279 35.82 57.42 -24.90
CA GLY A 279 35.57 57.47 -26.34
C GLY A 279 35.48 58.90 -26.90
N ASN A 280 34.97 59.85 -26.12
CA ASN A 280 34.95 61.27 -26.46
C ASN A 280 36.36 61.88 -26.38
N GLU A 281 37.05 61.68 -25.25
CA GLU A 281 38.43 62.15 -25.03
C GLU A 281 39.38 61.64 -26.14
N ARG A 282 39.26 60.36 -26.52
CA ARG A 282 40.02 59.78 -27.64
C ARG A 282 39.71 60.45 -28.99
N ARG A 283 38.44 60.81 -29.25
CA ARG A 283 38.05 61.52 -30.49
C ARG A 283 38.62 62.92 -30.54
N ASP A 284 38.63 63.65 -29.43
CA ASP A 284 39.16 65.00 -29.38
C ASP A 284 40.70 65.02 -29.42
N LEU A 285 41.39 64.07 -28.77
CA LEU A 285 42.82 63.87 -28.95
C LEU A 285 43.18 63.52 -30.40
N HIS A 286 42.39 62.65 -31.06
CA HIS A 286 42.60 62.33 -32.47
C HIS A 286 42.44 63.56 -33.38
N ARG A 287 41.41 64.40 -33.16
CA ARG A 287 41.27 65.69 -33.85
C ARG A 287 42.48 66.60 -33.64
N GLN A 288 43.00 66.70 -32.42
CA GLN A 288 44.20 67.49 -32.13
C GLN A 288 45.43 66.98 -32.88
N CYS A 289 45.60 65.66 -33.03
CA CYS A 289 46.65 65.07 -33.86
C CYS A 289 46.48 65.47 -35.32
N CYS A 290 45.29 65.31 -35.92
CA CYS A 290 45.06 65.70 -37.31
C CYS A 290 45.35 67.19 -37.60
N VAL A 291 45.06 68.09 -36.65
CA VAL A 291 45.42 69.52 -36.77
C VAL A 291 46.95 69.72 -36.73
N LYS A 292 47.67 68.96 -35.89
CA LYS A 292 49.14 68.99 -35.86
C LYS A 292 49.74 68.41 -37.14
N ASP A 293 49.20 67.32 -37.67
CA ASP A 293 49.65 66.71 -38.93
C ASP A 293 49.45 67.67 -40.12
N ALA A 294 48.33 68.37 -40.17
CA ALA A 294 48.09 69.44 -41.15
C ALA A 294 49.12 70.58 -41.01
N THR A 295 49.41 71.01 -39.77
CA THR A 295 50.44 72.03 -39.49
C THR A 295 51.84 71.57 -39.91
N ILE A 296 52.18 70.29 -39.71
CA ILE A 296 53.45 69.70 -40.17
C ILE A 296 53.52 69.71 -41.70
N SER A 297 52.44 69.34 -42.40
CA SER A 297 52.35 69.45 -43.87
C SER A 297 52.58 70.88 -44.37
N ASP A 298 51.93 71.87 -43.75
CA ASP A 298 52.12 73.29 -44.10
C ASP A 298 53.57 73.75 -43.88
N LEU A 299 54.21 73.32 -42.78
CA LEU A 299 55.62 73.61 -42.51
C LEU A 299 56.56 72.91 -43.53
N GLN A 300 56.26 71.68 -43.96
CA GLN A 300 57.01 71.01 -45.01
C GLN A 300 56.91 71.75 -46.36
N VAL A 301 55.73 72.26 -46.71
CA VAL A 301 55.53 73.11 -47.91
C VAL A 301 56.32 74.42 -47.80
N GLN A 302 56.38 75.04 -46.61
CA GLN A 302 57.20 76.22 -46.37
C GLN A 302 58.70 75.93 -46.52
N ILE A 303 59.20 74.80 -45.98
CA ILE A 303 60.59 74.37 -46.13
C ILE A 303 60.93 74.17 -47.62
N GLN A 304 60.14 73.39 -48.37
CA GLN A 304 60.36 73.21 -49.81
C GLN A 304 60.33 74.52 -50.61
N THR A 305 59.51 75.49 -50.17
CA THR A 305 59.45 76.82 -50.79
C THR A 305 60.72 77.63 -50.51
N LEU A 306 61.29 77.50 -49.31
CA LEU A 306 62.58 78.12 -48.96
C LEU A 306 63.74 77.45 -49.70
N GLU A 307 63.77 76.11 -49.78
CA GLU A 307 64.78 75.36 -50.55
C GLU A 307 64.79 75.81 -52.03
N ARG A 308 63.62 75.91 -52.67
CA ARG A 308 63.49 76.45 -54.04
C ARG A 308 63.89 77.92 -54.18
N ARG A 309 63.93 78.69 -53.09
CA ARG A 309 64.41 80.09 -53.09
C ARG A 309 65.91 80.21 -52.80
N VAL A 310 66.53 79.19 -52.21
CA VAL A 310 67.99 79.12 -52.00
C VAL A 310 68.70 78.53 -53.23
N HIS A 311 68.08 77.56 -53.92
CA HIS A 311 68.66 76.92 -55.11
C HIS A 311 69.09 77.88 -56.26
N PRO A 312 68.45 79.04 -56.51
CA PRO A 312 68.92 80.03 -57.49
C PRO A 312 70.11 80.86 -57.01
N VAL A 313 70.41 80.88 -55.70
CA VAL A 313 71.48 81.68 -55.09
C VAL A 313 72.83 80.95 -55.14
N GLU A 314 72.83 79.61 -55.14
CA GLU A 314 74.06 78.81 -55.26
C GLU A 314 74.54 78.60 -56.71
N VAL A 315 73.76 79.01 -57.72
CA VAL A 315 74.15 78.90 -59.14
C VAL A 315 73.86 80.20 -59.92
N THR A 316 74.51 81.30 -59.55
CA THR A 316 74.92 82.34 -60.52
C THR A 316 76.03 83.24 -59.96
N VAL A 317 77.28 82.99 -60.35
CA VAL A 317 78.29 84.06 -60.51
C VAL A 317 78.54 84.19 -62.01
N PRO A 318 78.01 85.23 -62.68
CA PRO A 318 78.13 85.37 -64.13
C PRO A 318 79.58 85.51 -64.60
N LYS A 319 79.90 84.78 -65.66
CA LYS A 319 81.24 84.66 -66.27
C LYS A 319 81.57 85.87 -67.17
N ALA A 320 81.39 87.09 -66.63
CA ALA A 320 81.48 88.35 -67.38
C ALA A 320 82.62 89.28 -66.88
N ASP A 321 83.03 89.16 -65.61
CA ASP A 321 84.01 90.08 -65.00
C ASP A 321 85.48 89.63 -65.14
N TYR A 322 85.75 88.50 -65.82
CA TYR A 322 87.11 87.94 -65.97
C TYR A 322 87.80 88.34 -67.29
N ASP A 323 87.06 88.47 -68.40
CA ASP A 323 87.64 88.72 -69.73
C ASP A 323 87.88 90.22 -70.02
N LYS A 324 87.27 91.11 -69.22
CA LYS A 324 87.44 92.56 -69.33
C LYS A 324 88.73 93.05 -68.67
N LEU A 325 89.14 92.40 -67.58
CA LEU A 325 90.35 92.75 -66.81
C LEU A 325 91.66 92.33 -67.50
N ASN A 326 91.62 91.32 -68.39
CA ASN A 326 92.81 90.77 -69.03
C ASN A 326 93.26 91.51 -70.30
N ASN A 327 92.37 92.27 -70.96
CA ASN A 327 92.67 93.02 -72.19
C ASN A 327 93.10 94.48 -71.91
N GLU A 328 92.73 95.05 -70.77
CA GLU A 328 93.11 96.43 -70.38
C GLU A 328 94.55 96.52 -69.84
N LEU A 329 95.22 95.38 -69.58
CA LEU A 329 96.61 95.33 -69.09
C LEU A 329 97.68 95.32 -70.20
N GLN A 330 97.34 94.91 -71.44
CA GLN A 330 98.30 94.87 -72.57
C GLN A 330 98.38 96.18 -73.37
N THR A 331 97.38 97.06 -73.30
CA THR A 331 97.35 98.34 -74.01
C THR A 331 98.03 99.49 -73.26
N SER A 332 98.38 99.31 -71.98
CA SER A 332 99.05 100.32 -71.15
C SER A 332 100.58 100.35 -71.29
N GLN A 333 101.23 99.31 -71.82
CA GLN A 333 102.70 99.16 -71.84
C GLN A 333 103.42 99.63 -73.12
N LYS A 334 102.72 100.13 -74.16
CA LYS A 334 103.36 100.57 -75.43
C LYS A 334 103.42 102.09 -75.65
N ASN A 335 102.86 102.90 -74.74
CA ASN A 335 102.67 104.35 -74.95
C ASN A 335 103.52 105.26 -74.04
N SER A 336 104.62 104.77 -73.44
CA SER A 336 105.42 105.55 -72.48
C SER A 336 106.89 105.85 -72.85
N GLU A 337 107.45 105.34 -73.95
CA GLU A 337 108.90 105.48 -74.23
C GLU A 337 109.32 106.29 -75.48
N SER A 338 108.44 106.56 -76.46
CA SER A 338 108.83 107.32 -77.68
C SER A 338 108.33 108.77 -77.72
N LEU A 339 107.93 109.33 -76.57
CA LEU A 339 107.54 110.74 -76.41
C LEU A 339 108.63 111.60 -75.75
N MET A 340 109.85 111.06 -75.61
CA MET A 340 111.04 111.78 -75.12
C MET A 340 112.12 112.03 -76.20
N ASN A 341 111.75 112.05 -77.50
CA ASN A 341 112.55 112.71 -78.55
C ASN A 341 111.88 114.00 -79.03
N ARG A 342 111.47 114.80 -78.05
CA ARG A 342 111.03 116.18 -78.22
C ARG A 342 112.16 117.04 -78.83
N ILE A 343 111.79 117.80 -79.85
CA ILE A 343 112.04 119.25 -79.93
C ILE A 343 113.53 119.67 -79.85
N GLN A 344 114.19 119.55 -81.01
CA GLN A 344 115.31 120.39 -81.45
C GLN A 344 115.33 120.23 -83.00
N THR A 345 114.83 121.14 -83.84
CA THR A 345 114.58 122.59 -83.76
C THR A 345 113.39 123.00 -84.64
N GLY A 346 112.68 124.08 -84.29
CA GLY A 346 111.77 124.78 -85.20
C GLY A 346 112.28 126.18 -85.60
N GLU A 347 111.51 126.83 -86.47
CA GLU A 347 111.28 128.30 -86.48
C GLU A 347 112.28 129.30 -87.12
N GLU A 348 113.02 128.96 -88.20
CA GLU A 348 113.77 130.00 -88.97
C GLU A 348 113.51 130.13 -90.48
N LEU A 349 112.78 129.22 -91.15
CA LEU A 349 112.61 129.25 -92.62
C LEU A 349 111.17 129.44 -93.13
N ASN A 350 110.33 130.16 -92.39
CA ASN A 350 109.01 130.63 -92.85
C ASN A 350 109.06 132.05 -93.46
N SER A 351 110.05 132.33 -94.31
CA SER A 351 110.16 133.65 -95.00
C SER A 351 110.84 133.55 -96.39
N LYS A 352 110.94 132.34 -96.94
CA LYS A 352 111.59 132.05 -98.22
C LYS A 352 111.02 130.71 -98.75
N LEU A 353 110.26 130.65 -99.83
CA LEU A 353 110.15 131.65 -100.88
C LEU A 353 109.03 131.29 -101.86
N GLU A 354 107.85 131.83 -101.57
CA GLU A 354 106.83 132.47 -102.43
C GLU A 354 107.22 133.01 -103.85
N GLN A 355 108.40 132.71 -104.40
CA GLN A 355 108.86 133.20 -105.72
C GLN A 355 108.75 132.15 -106.83
N ASP A 356 108.91 130.86 -106.52
CA ASP A 356 109.09 129.81 -107.53
C ASP A 356 107.77 129.19 -108.05
N LEU A 357 106.66 129.88 -107.81
CA LEU A 357 105.31 129.51 -108.28
C LEU A 357 104.97 130.02 -109.70
N ARG A 358 105.96 130.46 -110.50
CA ARG A 358 105.71 131.32 -111.70
C ARG A 358 106.05 130.80 -113.10
N LEU A 359 106.63 129.61 -113.31
CA LEU A 359 107.13 129.22 -114.65
C LEU A 359 106.42 128.06 -115.36
N PHE A 360 106.73 126.80 -115.04
CA PHE A 360 106.74 125.73 -116.07
C PHE A 360 105.41 125.03 -116.42
N LYS A 361 104.37 125.82 -116.74
CA LYS A 361 103.04 125.42 -117.25
C LYS A 361 103.09 124.82 -118.68
N LYS A 362 103.91 123.80 -118.94
CA LYS A 362 104.12 123.25 -120.30
C LYS A 362 104.40 121.74 -120.45
N PHE A 363 104.13 120.93 -119.42
CA PHE A 363 104.26 119.46 -119.47
C PHE A 363 102.92 118.73 -119.20
N HIS A 364 101.79 119.45 -119.16
CA HIS A 364 100.65 119.05 -118.34
C HIS A 364 99.54 118.24 -119.03
N ASP A 365 99.62 118.03 -120.35
CA ASP A 365 98.49 117.53 -121.15
C ASP A 365 98.55 116.02 -121.46
N GLU A 366 99.71 115.36 -121.43
CA GLU A 366 99.84 113.92 -121.74
C GLU A 366 99.62 112.98 -120.53
N GLN A 367 99.81 113.46 -119.30
CA GLN A 367 99.67 112.64 -118.07
C GLN A 367 98.20 112.37 -117.68
N PHE A 368 97.28 113.28 -117.98
CA PHE A 368 95.88 113.15 -117.54
C PHE A 368 95.09 112.07 -118.30
N GLU A 369 95.43 111.80 -119.56
CA GLU A 369 94.66 110.86 -120.40
C GLU A 369 94.88 109.37 -120.00
N GLN A 370 96.06 109.03 -119.46
CA GLN A 370 96.29 107.71 -118.85
C GLN A 370 95.49 107.55 -117.54
N GLN A 371 95.42 108.58 -116.70
CA GLN A 371 94.79 108.48 -115.38
C GLN A 371 93.26 108.34 -115.44
N ILE A 372 92.62 108.88 -116.49
CA ILE A 372 91.18 108.67 -116.75
C ILE A 372 90.89 107.19 -117.09
N LYS A 373 91.77 106.53 -117.87
CA LYS A 373 91.60 105.10 -118.19
C LYS A 373 91.73 104.18 -116.97
N THR A 374 92.66 104.48 -116.05
CA THR A 374 92.80 103.71 -114.80
C THR A 374 91.58 103.86 -113.89
N ASN A 375 91.03 105.07 -113.78
CA ASN A 375 89.87 105.33 -112.91
C ASN A 375 88.58 104.68 -113.42
N ALA A 376 88.39 104.55 -114.74
CA ALA A 376 87.24 103.84 -115.30
C ALA A 376 87.21 102.35 -114.90
N ALA A 377 88.35 101.65 -115.01
CA ALA A 377 88.46 100.23 -114.65
C ALA A 377 88.16 99.96 -113.16
N ASN A 378 88.58 100.87 -112.27
CA ASN A 378 88.31 100.76 -110.83
C ASN A 378 86.82 100.90 -110.49
N VAL A 379 86.06 101.70 -111.26
CA VAL A 379 84.61 101.84 -111.05
C VAL A 379 83.85 100.58 -111.44
N ASP A 380 84.22 99.92 -112.55
CA ASP A 380 83.62 98.65 -112.97
C ASP A 380 83.91 97.50 -111.97
N GLN A 381 85.12 97.47 -111.41
CA GLN A 381 85.46 96.51 -110.35
C GLN A 381 84.61 96.73 -109.09
N LEU A 382 84.52 97.97 -108.58
CA LEU A 382 83.71 98.31 -107.41
C LEU A 382 82.22 98.05 -107.62
N GLN A 383 81.68 98.32 -108.83
CA GLN A 383 80.30 97.97 -109.15
C GLN A 383 80.05 96.46 -109.18
N THR A 384 81.07 95.67 -109.50
CA THR A 384 80.99 94.20 -109.46
C THR A 384 80.99 93.69 -108.02
N GLU A 385 81.90 94.20 -107.17
CA GLU A 385 81.97 93.85 -105.74
C GLU A 385 80.68 94.24 -104.98
N ILE A 386 80.11 95.42 -105.23
CA ILE A 386 78.82 95.84 -104.67
C ILE A 386 77.67 94.90 -105.07
N ARG A 387 77.70 94.37 -106.30
CA ARG A 387 76.68 93.45 -106.80
C ARG A 387 76.78 92.10 -106.08
N THR A 388 77.99 91.58 -105.89
CA THR A 388 78.26 90.34 -105.14
C THR A 388 77.88 90.47 -103.66
N LEU A 389 78.31 91.55 -102.97
CA LEU A 389 77.99 91.78 -101.56
C LEU A 389 76.49 91.87 -101.29
N LYS A 390 75.72 92.53 -102.17
CA LYS A 390 74.25 92.57 -102.05
C LYS A 390 73.61 91.19 -102.13
N GLN A 391 74.14 90.30 -102.98
CA GLN A 391 73.65 88.93 -103.09
C GLN A 391 73.98 88.13 -101.81
N THR A 392 75.23 88.21 -101.31
CA THR A 392 75.64 87.52 -100.08
C THR A 392 74.83 87.97 -98.85
N CYS A 393 74.53 89.28 -98.72
CA CYS A 393 73.68 89.78 -97.64
C CYS A 393 72.23 89.28 -97.75
N ALA A 394 71.67 89.15 -98.96
CA ALA A 394 70.33 88.61 -99.16
C ALA A 394 70.26 87.10 -98.81
N GLU A 395 71.28 86.34 -99.17
CA GLU A 395 71.42 84.92 -98.82
C GLU A 395 71.54 84.72 -97.30
N GLN A 396 72.36 85.53 -96.61
CA GLN A 396 72.46 85.51 -95.14
C GLN A 396 71.15 85.91 -94.45
N ALA A 397 70.42 86.92 -94.95
CA ALA A 397 69.13 87.31 -94.42
C ALA A 397 68.09 86.19 -94.52
N ASN A 398 68.05 85.48 -95.66
CA ASN A 398 67.19 84.31 -95.85
C ASN A 398 67.59 83.14 -94.92
N GLN A 399 68.88 82.93 -94.69
CA GLN A 399 69.36 81.91 -93.76
C GLN A 399 68.95 82.22 -92.30
N PHE A 400 69.10 83.47 -91.86
CA PHE A 400 68.61 83.92 -90.55
C PHE A 400 67.09 83.79 -90.40
N HIS A 401 66.32 84.13 -91.45
CA HIS A 401 64.87 83.98 -91.42
C HIS A 401 64.46 82.51 -91.26
N LYS A 402 65.13 81.60 -92.01
CA LYS A 402 64.90 80.15 -91.88
C LYS A 402 65.20 79.63 -90.47
N GLN A 403 66.36 79.99 -89.90
CA GLN A 403 66.73 79.61 -88.53
C GLN A 403 65.76 80.18 -87.47
N THR A 404 65.26 81.40 -87.67
CA THR A 404 64.25 82.01 -86.78
C THR A 404 62.93 81.26 -86.83
N LEU A 405 62.52 80.78 -88.01
CA LEU A 405 61.32 79.98 -88.19
C LEU A 405 61.47 78.61 -87.51
N GLU A 406 62.58 77.91 -87.76
CA GLU A 406 62.91 76.62 -87.14
C GLU A 406 62.96 76.73 -85.60
N PHE A 407 63.57 77.78 -85.06
CA PHE A 407 63.58 78.04 -83.61
C PHE A 407 62.17 78.23 -83.04
N ARG A 408 61.29 78.99 -83.72
CA ARG A 408 59.89 79.14 -83.29
C ARG A 408 59.14 77.82 -83.29
N THR A 409 59.27 77.01 -84.35
CA THR A 409 58.64 75.69 -84.43
C THR A 409 59.14 74.75 -83.33
N CYS A 410 60.44 74.77 -83.00
CA CYS A 410 60.99 74.04 -81.86
C CYS A 410 60.45 74.55 -80.51
N GLN A 411 60.25 75.86 -80.36
CA GLN A 411 59.72 76.46 -79.13
C GLN A 411 58.22 76.11 -78.93
N GLU A 412 57.44 76.09 -80.00
CA GLU A 412 56.04 75.63 -80.01
C GLU A 412 55.93 74.12 -79.73
N HIS A 413 56.80 73.30 -80.32
CA HIS A 413 56.90 71.87 -79.97
C HIS A 413 57.26 71.65 -78.50
N LEU A 414 58.22 72.41 -77.96
CA LEU A 414 58.60 72.30 -76.54
C LEU A 414 57.47 72.74 -75.61
N ALA A 415 56.68 73.75 -75.97
CA ALA A 415 55.50 74.18 -75.23
C ALA A 415 54.39 73.10 -75.27
N SER A 416 54.12 72.54 -76.45
CA SER A 416 53.17 71.43 -76.64
C SER A 416 53.57 70.19 -75.84
N GLU A 417 54.85 69.82 -75.86
CA GLU A 417 55.34 68.65 -75.14
C GLU A 417 55.37 68.86 -73.61
N LYS A 418 55.62 70.09 -73.14
CA LYS A 418 55.43 70.46 -71.73
C LYS A 418 53.96 70.36 -71.31
N ALA A 419 53.02 70.81 -72.14
CA ALA A 419 51.59 70.69 -71.87
C ALA A 419 51.14 69.22 -71.83
N LYS A 420 51.58 68.38 -72.78
CA LYS A 420 51.33 66.93 -72.74
C LYS A 420 51.91 66.27 -71.48
N ASN A 421 53.16 66.58 -71.12
CA ASN A 421 53.77 66.03 -69.91
C ASN A 421 53.03 66.47 -68.64
N GLN A 422 52.50 67.70 -68.60
CA GLN A 422 51.66 68.16 -67.49
C GLN A 422 50.31 67.41 -67.42
N ILE A 423 49.67 67.14 -68.57
CA ILE A 423 48.45 66.33 -68.65
C ILE A 423 48.74 64.89 -68.23
N ASN A 424 49.81 64.28 -68.74
CA ASN A 424 50.23 62.92 -68.38
C ASN A 424 50.54 62.80 -66.87
N GLU A 425 51.17 63.80 -66.24
CA GLU A 425 51.44 63.78 -64.80
C GLU A 425 50.16 64.00 -63.98
N GLN A 426 49.22 64.85 -64.44
CA GLN A 426 47.89 64.96 -63.82
C GLN A 426 47.09 63.65 -63.94
N GLU A 427 47.15 62.98 -65.08
CA GLU A 427 46.49 61.69 -65.30
C GLU A 427 47.13 60.58 -64.45
N LYS A 428 48.46 60.54 -64.37
CA LYS A 428 49.22 59.66 -63.46
C LYS A 428 48.87 59.90 -61.99
N GLN A 429 48.74 61.15 -61.55
CA GLN A 429 48.28 61.49 -60.19
C GLN A 429 46.82 61.08 -59.96
N ARG A 430 45.95 61.25 -60.95
CA ARG A 430 44.55 60.79 -60.89
C ARG A 430 44.46 59.26 -60.83
N LEU A 431 45.27 58.56 -61.60
CA LEU A 431 45.38 57.10 -61.57
C LEU A 431 45.95 56.63 -60.22
N SER A 432 46.97 57.28 -59.66
CA SER A 432 47.49 56.97 -58.31
C SER A 432 46.39 57.06 -57.27
N LYS A 433 45.63 58.16 -57.23
CA LYS A 433 44.50 58.34 -56.30
C LYS A 433 43.38 57.31 -56.51
N LEU A 434 43.13 56.89 -57.75
CA LEU A 434 42.17 55.81 -58.05
C LEU A 434 42.69 54.45 -57.59
N PHE A 435 43.98 54.16 -57.76
CA PHE A 435 44.62 52.95 -57.24
C PHE A 435 44.61 52.92 -55.70
N GLU A 436 44.98 54.02 -55.04
CA GLU A 436 44.88 54.20 -53.58
C GLU A 436 43.44 53.95 -53.10
N THR A 437 42.45 54.64 -53.66
CA THR A 437 41.02 54.47 -53.30
C THR A 437 40.52 53.05 -53.58
N SER A 438 41.03 52.39 -54.62
CA SER A 438 40.69 50.99 -54.94
C SER A 438 41.34 50.03 -53.95
N ASN A 439 42.60 50.29 -53.55
CA ASN A 439 43.34 49.51 -52.58
C ASN A 439 42.72 49.63 -51.19
N ASP A 440 42.34 50.83 -50.74
CA ASP A 440 41.59 51.05 -49.50
C ASP A 440 40.27 50.25 -49.46
N LYS A 441 39.56 50.19 -50.59
CA LYS A 441 38.32 49.41 -50.73
C LYS A 441 38.59 47.91 -50.71
N LEU A 442 39.66 47.44 -51.34
CA LEU A 442 40.07 46.04 -51.33
C LEU A 442 40.54 45.61 -49.93
N GLU A 443 41.34 46.42 -49.25
CA GLU A 443 41.80 46.19 -47.88
C GLU A 443 40.62 46.20 -46.90
N LYS A 444 39.69 47.15 -47.04
CA LYS A 444 38.45 47.13 -46.26
C LYS A 444 37.65 45.85 -46.51
N SER A 445 37.46 45.46 -47.77
CA SER A 445 36.72 44.24 -48.13
C SER A 445 37.40 42.96 -47.62
N ALA A 446 38.73 42.91 -47.64
CA ALA A 446 39.52 41.82 -47.08
C ALA A 446 39.39 41.76 -45.54
N ASN A 447 39.39 42.91 -44.87
CA ASN A 447 39.16 43.01 -43.43
C ASN A 447 37.73 42.60 -43.03
N ASP A 448 36.72 43.05 -43.77
CA ASP A 448 35.32 42.67 -43.57
C ASP A 448 35.13 41.15 -43.79
N LEU A 449 35.77 40.58 -44.82
CA LEU A 449 35.75 39.14 -45.10
C LEU A 449 36.48 38.32 -44.02
N LYS A 450 37.62 38.81 -43.51
CA LYS A 450 38.33 38.21 -42.38
C LYS A 450 37.51 38.23 -41.09
N GLN A 451 36.82 39.33 -40.80
CA GLN A 451 35.88 39.41 -39.66
C GLN A 451 34.71 38.44 -39.82
N SER A 452 34.16 38.32 -41.04
CA SER A 452 33.10 37.34 -41.35
C SER A 452 33.60 35.90 -41.15
N SER A 453 34.82 35.58 -41.58
CA SER A 453 35.44 34.25 -41.39
C SER A 453 35.57 33.90 -39.91
N MET A 454 36.13 34.80 -39.08
CA MET A 454 36.23 34.59 -37.63
C MET A 454 34.84 34.41 -36.99
N LYS A 455 33.82 35.11 -37.50
CA LYS A 455 32.44 34.98 -37.02
C LYS A 455 31.81 33.65 -37.40
N ILE A 456 32.12 33.09 -38.57
CA ILE A 456 31.71 31.75 -38.99
C ILE A 456 32.36 30.69 -38.09
N GLU A 457 33.67 30.78 -37.85
CA GLU A 457 34.38 29.87 -36.93
C GLU A 457 33.75 29.87 -35.51
N LEU A 458 33.39 31.05 -34.98
CA LEU A 458 32.68 31.17 -33.70
C LEU A 458 31.29 30.52 -33.73
N TYR A 459 30.55 30.63 -34.85
CA TYR A 459 29.27 29.95 -35.00
C TYR A 459 29.42 28.42 -35.12
N GLU A 460 30.44 27.93 -35.82
CA GLU A 460 30.73 26.50 -35.89
C GLU A 460 31.12 25.93 -34.52
N GLN A 461 31.93 26.65 -33.74
CA GLN A 461 32.23 26.29 -32.35
C GLN A 461 30.96 26.23 -31.49
N GLY A 462 30.08 27.22 -31.59
CA GLY A 462 28.79 27.24 -30.88
C GLY A 462 27.86 26.09 -31.29
N ILE A 463 27.78 25.76 -32.59
CA ILE A 463 27.01 24.62 -33.09
C ILE A 463 27.58 23.29 -32.57
N ASN A 464 28.91 23.15 -32.52
CA ASN A 464 29.56 21.94 -32.01
C ASN A 464 29.40 21.79 -30.48
N GLU A 465 29.38 22.88 -29.72
CA GLU A 465 29.03 22.85 -28.29
C GLU A 465 27.55 22.48 -28.09
N LEU A 466 26.63 23.05 -28.88
CA LEU A 466 25.21 22.71 -28.82
C LEU A 466 24.95 21.23 -29.17
N LYS A 467 25.58 20.69 -30.23
CA LYS A 467 25.54 19.25 -30.54
C LYS A 467 26.05 18.41 -29.37
N SER A 468 27.19 18.80 -28.79
CA SER A 468 27.77 18.10 -27.63
C SER A 468 26.85 18.12 -26.41
N ARG A 469 26.13 19.22 -26.17
CA ARG A 469 25.09 19.34 -25.13
C ARG A 469 23.85 18.51 -25.46
N MET A 470 23.46 18.41 -26.72
CA MET A 470 22.31 17.62 -27.18
C MET A 470 22.57 16.13 -26.99
N ASN A 471 23.71 15.61 -27.45
CA ASN A 471 24.13 14.22 -27.24
C ASN A 471 24.20 13.86 -25.73
N LEU A 472 24.64 14.80 -24.88
CA LEU A 472 24.63 14.59 -23.43
C LEU A 472 23.21 14.54 -22.84
N LEU A 473 22.26 15.30 -23.37
CA LEU A 473 20.85 15.25 -22.97
C LEU A 473 20.17 13.97 -23.46
N GLU A 474 20.45 13.52 -24.69
CA GLU A 474 19.98 12.24 -25.23
C GLU A 474 20.48 11.07 -24.39
N ASN A 475 21.77 11.01 -24.07
CA ASN A 475 22.33 9.97 -23.20
C ASN A 475 21.67 9.96 -21.81
N LYS A 476 21.42 11.13 -21.22
CA LYS A 476 20.71 11.25 -19.94
C LYS A 476 19.23 10.85 -20.03
N LEU A 477 18.58 11.13 -21.16
CA LEU A 477 17.21 10.70 -21.40
C LEU A 477 17.14 9.17 -21.48
N ILE A 478 18.06 8.52 -22.22
CA ILE A 478 18.18 7.07 -22.30
C ILE A 478 18.43 6.44 -20.92
N GLU A 479 19.33 7.02 -20.12
CA GLU A 479 19.59 6.58 -18.74
C GLU A 479 18.36 6.73 -17.83
N THR A 480 17.63 7.85 -17.96
CA THR A 480 16.39 8.10 -17.20
C THR A 480 15.29 7.11 -17.60
N VAL A 481 15.11 6.85 -18.89
CA VAL A 481 14.13 5.85 -19.40
C VAL A 481 14.49 4.46 -18.87
N LYS A 482 15.77 4.08 -18.87
CA LYS A 482 16.19 2.79 -18.30
C LYS A 482 15.88 2.67 -16.80
N ILE A 483 16.10 3.73 -16.02
CA ILE A 483 15.74 3.76 -14.60
C ILE A 483 14.23 3.59 -14.42
N ILE A 484 13.41 4.25 -15.26
CA ILE A 484 11.96 4.11 -15.25
C ILE A 484 11.53 2.68 -15.61
N ASP A 485 12.14 2.04 -16.62
CA ASP A 485 11.86 0.65 -16.99
C ASP A 485 12.20 -0.35 -15.86
N ASP A 486 13.33 -0.16 -15.18
CA ASP A 486 13.72 -1.02 -14.06
C ASP A 486 12.85 -0.76 -12.80
N GLN A 487 12.38 0.47 -12.59
CA GLN A 487 11.34 0.79 -11.59
C GLN A 487 10.00 0.13 -11.93
N ASN A 488 9.55 0.18 -13.19
CA ASN A 488 8.30 -0.44 -13.65
C ASN A 488 8.32 -1.97 -13.46
N LYS A 489 9.42 -2.64 -13.81
CA LYS A 489 9.60 -4.09 -13.53
C LYS A 489 9.53 -4.41 -12.02
N THR A 490 10.10 -3.52 -11.19
CA THR A 490 10.07 -3.68 -9.74
C THR A 490 8.65 -3.51 -9.18
N LEU A 491 7.90 -2.53 -9.68
CA LEU A 491 6.49 -2.33 -9.34
C LEU A 491 5.63 -3.53 -9.77
N GLN A 492 5.79 -4.01 -11.00
CA GLN A 492 5.05 -5.18 -11.51
C GLN A 492 5.31 -6.43 -10.63
N ASN A 493 6.55 -6.67 -10.20
CA ASN A 493 6.87 -7.77 -9.28
C ASN A 493 6.19 -7.59 -7.90
N TYR A 494 6.06 -6.35 -7.41
CA TYR A 494 5.28 -6.09 -6.18
C TYR A 494 3.77 -6.27 -6.38
N GLU A 495 3.21 -5.93 -7.55
CA GLU A 495 1.82 -6.21 -7.90
C GLU A 495 1.55 -7.72 -7.95
N GLU A 496 2.40 -8.48 -8.64
CA GLU A 496 2.34 -9.96 -8.69
C GLU A 496 2.44 -10.60 -7.29
N GLN A 497 3.30 -10.07 -6.40
CA GLN A 497 3.38 -10.51 -5.01
C GLN A 497 2.13 -10.17 -4.19
N LEU A 498 1.53 -9.00 -4.39
CA LEU A 498 0.29 -8.60 -3.72
C LEU A 498 -0.89 -9.48 -4.16
N ASP A 499 -1.02 -9.76 -5.46
CA ASP A 499 -2.04 -10.66 -6.00
C ASP A 499 -1.89 -12.09 -5.46
N GLN A 500 -0.65 -12.58 -5.34
CA GLN A 500 -0.37 -13.88 -4.71
C GLN A 500 -0.77 -13.89 -3.23
N ILE A 501 -0.38 -12.87 -2.45
CA ILE A 501 -0.75 -12.74 -1.03
C ILE A 501 -2.28 -12.63 -0.87
N GLN A 502 -2.95 -11.88 -1.73
CA GLN A 502 -4.41 -11.73 -1.71
C GLN A 502 -5.12 -13.05 -2.05
N THR A 503 -4.57 -13.83 -2.99
CA THR A 503 -5.05 -15.18 -3.32
C THR A 503 -4.87 -16.13 -2.14
N ASP A 504 -3.68 -16.17 -1.53
CA ASP A 504 -3.38 -17.00 -0.36
C ASP A 504 -4.27 -16.64 0.85
N LEU A 505 -4.52 -15.34 1.08
CA LEU A 505 -5.36 -14.85 2.16
C LEU A 505 -6.84 -15.22 1.93
N SER A 506 -7.33 -15.14 0.69
CA SER A 506 -8.66 -15.62 0.30
C SER A 506 -8.81 -17.14 0.51
N VAL A 507 -7.81 -17.93 0.11
CA VAL A 507 -7.76 -19.38 0.38
C VAL A 507 -7.75 -19.68 1.89
N LYS A 508 -7.02 -18.89 2.70
CA LYS A 508 -6.99 -19.03 4.16
C LYS A 508 -8.32 -18.64 4.82
N GLN A 509 -8.99 -17.60 4.34
CA GLN A 509 -10.34 -17.23 4.79
C GLN A 509 -11.34 -18.36 4.49
N LYS A 510 -11.29 -18.94 3.29
CA LYS A 510 -12.11 -20.11 2.96
C LYS A 510 -11.81 -21.30 3.87
N GLN A 511 -10.54 -21.64 4.09
CA GLN A 511 -10.14 -22.72 5.00
C GLN A 511 -10.60 -22.49 6.46
N LEU A 512 -10.70 -21.24 6.90
CA LEU A 512 -11.25 -20.89 8.22
C LEU A 512 -12.78 -21.03 8.25
N LEU A 513 -13.48 -20.60 7.19
CA LEU A 513 -14.92 -20.75 7.07
C LEU A 513 -15.34 -22.23 7.01
N ASP A 514 -14.67 -23.03 6.19
CA ASP A 514 -14.91 -24.48 6.09
C ASP A 514 -14.70 -25.18 7.45
N LYS A 515 -13.70 -24.74 8.23
CA LYS A 515 -13.46 -25.23 9.59
C LYS A 515 -14.51 -24.77 10.60
N GLN A 516 -15.01 -23.53 10.50
CA GLN A 516 -16.07 -23.05 11.37
C GLN A 516 -17.36 -23.85 11.13
N THR A 517 -17.74 -24.06 9.87
CA THR A 517 -18.89 -24.90 9.51
C THR A 517 -18.77 -26.30 10.12
N HIS A 518 -17.58 -26.90 10.09
CA HIS A 518 -17.36 -28.21 10.71
C HIS A 518 -17.39 -28.19 12.25
N ILE A 519 -17.00 -27.08 12.89
CA ILE A 519 -17.18 -26.89 14.35
C ILE A 519 -18.68 -26.83 14.66
N ASP A 520 -19.46 -26.05 13.90
CA ASP A 520 -20.91 -25.92 14.09
C ASP A 520 -21.62 -27.29 13.92
N GLU A 521 -21.20 -28.11 12.95
CA GLU A 521 -21.67 -29.50 12.79
C GLU A 521 -21.36 -30.38 14.01
N LEU A 522 -20.14 -30.27 14.56
CA LEU A 522 -19.71 -31.03 15.74
C LEU A 522 -20.44 -30.57 17.00
N GLU A 523 -20.69 -29.27 17.18
CA GLU A 523 -21.48 -28.72 18.28
C GLU A 523 -22.94 -29.18 18.21
N GLN A 524 -23.53 -29.22 17.02
CA GLN A 524 -24.87 -29.78 16.82
C GLN A 524 -24.90 -31.29 17.11
N SER A 525 -23.88 -32.04 16.68
CA SER A 525 -23.75 -33.48 16.98
C SER A 525 -23.59 -33.74 18.49
N LEU A 526 -22.79 -32.93 19.18
CA LEU A 526 -22.62 -32.98 20.62
C LEU A 526 -23.94 -32.68 21.35
N THR A 527 -24.66 -31.63 20.93
CA THR A 527 -25.97 -31.27 21.47
C THR A 527 -26.98 -32.43 21.32
N ASN A 528 -27.03 -33.06 20.14
CA ASN A 528 -27.90 -34.22 19.91
C ASN A 528 -27.55 -35.38 20.85
N LYS A 529 -26.26 -35.71 21.01
CA LYS A 529 -25.81 -36.77 21.94
C LYS A 529 -26.04 -36.44 23.41
N THR A 530 -25.93 -35.17 23.79
CA THR A 530 -26.28 -34.72 25.14
C THR A 530 -27.77 -34.92 25.40
N ASN A 531 -28.64 -34.62 24.43
CA ASN A 531 -30.07 -34.87 24.54
C ASN A 531 -30.40 -36.37 24.61
N GLU A 532 -29.76 -37.22 23.79
CA GLU A 532 -29.87 -38.69 23.88
C GLU A 532 -29.44 -39.20 25.27
N TYR A 533 -28.35 -38.68 25.83
CA TYR A 533 -27.88 -39.03 27.16
C TYR A 533 -28.84 -38.61 28.26
N VAL A 534 -29.42 -37.39 28.18
CA VAL A 534 -30.45 -36.92 29.12
C VAL A 534 -31.68 -37.83 29.09
N GLN A 535 -32.21 -38.14 27.90
CA GLN A 535 -33.36 -39.06 27.74
C GLN A 535 -33.06 -40.46 28.29
N LEU A 536 -31.85 -40.98 28.05
CA LEU A 536 -31.44 -42.28 28.59
C LEU A 536 -31.32 -42.24 30.12
N ASN A 537 -30.79 -41.17 30.69
CA ASN A 537 -30.66 -40.97 32.13
C ASN A 537 -32.04 -40.81 32.81
N GLU A 538 -32.97 -40.07 32.21
CA GLU A 538 -34.37 -40.00 32.64
C GLU A 538 -35.03 -41.38 32.63
N LYS A 539 -34.83 -42.17 31.57
CA LYS A 539 -35.33 -43.54 31.49
C LYS A 539 -34.75 -44.42 32.61
N TYR A 540 -33.44 -44.36 32.86
CA TYR A 540 -32.80 -45.07 33.97
C TYR A 540 -33.36 -44.63 35.33
N GLN A 541 -33.60 -43.33 35.54
CA GLN A 541 -34.18 -42.82 36.78
C GLN A 541 -35.63 -43.31 36.96
N ILE A 542 -36.43 -43.38 35.89
CA ILE A 542 -37.78 -43.96 35.92
C ILE A 542 -37.73 -45.46 36.25
N GLU A 543 -36.83 -46.23 35.64
CA GLU A 543 -36.66 -47.66 35.94
C GLU A 543 -36.16 -47.89 37.37
N LEU A 544 -35.23 -47.07 37.87
CA LEU A 544 -34.74 -47.11 39.25
C LEU A 544 -35.88 -46.79 40.24
N ASN A 545 -36.68 -45.75 39.99
CA ASN A 545 -37.82 -45.40 40.82
C ASN A 545 -38.85 -46.54 40.86
N LYS A 546 -39.18 -47.15 39.70
CA LYS A 546 -40.06 -48.34 39.61
C LYS A 546 -39.49 -49.53 40.39
N HIS A 547 -38.18 -49.75 40.34
CA HIS A 547 -37.54 -50.81 41.12
C HIS A 547 -37.63 -50.54 42.62
N GLN A 548 -37.34 -49.31 43.08
CA GLN A 548 -37.48 -48.92 44.48
C GLN A 548 -38.94 -49.02 44.98
N GLU A 549 -39.91 -48.67 44.14
CA GLU A 549 -41.34 -48.81 44.46
C GLU A 549 -41.78 -50.28 44.53
N LYS A 550 -41.31 -51.12 43.59
CA LYS A 550 -41.50 -52.57 43.63
C LYS A 550 -40.86 -53.20 44.88
N ASP A 551 -39.66 -52.75 45.27
CA ASP A 551 -38.97 -53.24 46.46
C ASP A 551 -39.67 -52.79 47.75
N LYS A 552 -40.24 -51.57 47.78
CA LYS A 552 -41.14 -51.13 48.87
C LYS A 552 -42.38 -52.02 48.98
N LEU A 553 -43.10 -52.23 47.88
CA LEU A 553 -44.28 -53.10 47.85
C LEU A 553 -43.94 -54.56 48.22
N SER A 554 -42.77 -55.05 47.81
CA SER A 554 -42.25 -56.37 48.19
C SER A 554 -41.94 -56.44 49.68
N ASN A 555 -41.32 -55.40 50.26
CA ASN A 555 -41.03 -55.31 51.69
C ASN A 555 -42.30 -55.13 52.54
N GLU A 556 -43.30 -54.39 52.07
CA GLU A 556 -44.62 -54.29 52.71
C GLU A 556 -45.35 -55.64 52.69
N SER A 557 -45.32 -56.34 51.56
CA SER A 557 -45.86 -57.70 51.43
C SER A 557 -45.13 -58.70 52.34
N ALA A 558 -43.79 -58.65 52.39
CA ALA A 558 -42.98 -59.49 53.27
C ALA A 558 -43.20 -59.15 54.76
N SER A 559 -43.36 -57.87 55.11
CA SER A 559 -43.72 -57.42 56.47
C SER A 559 -45.12 -57.88 56.87
N LYS A 560 -46.09 -57.82 55.96
CA LYS A 560 -47.43 -58.38 56.17
C LYS A 560 -47.39 -59.89 56.39
N ALA A 561 -46.69 -60.62 55.52
CA ALA A 561 -46.48 -62.06 55.67
C ALA A 561 -45.74 -62.41 56.97
N ALA A 562 -44.77 -61.60 57.40
CA ALA A 562 -44.09 -61.78 58.69
C ALA A 562 -45.03 -61.55 59.88
N ASN A 563 -45.93 -60.55 59.81
CA ASN A 563 -46.97 -60.31 60.82
C ASN A 563 -48.00 -61.46 60.86
N ASP A 564 -48.41 -61.97 59.70
CA ASP A 564 -49.32 -63.12 59.58
C ASP A 564 -48.66 -64.40 60.14
N ILE A 565 -47.37 -64.64 59.82
CA ILE A 565 -46.56 -65.71 60.42
C ILE A 565 -46.46 -65.53 61.94
N GLN A 566 -46.23 -64.32 62.45
CA GLN A 566 -46.15 -64.07 63.89
C GLN A 566 -47.51 -64.28 64.59
N HIS A 567 -48.62 -63.97 63.92
CA HIS A 567 -49.96 -64.27 64.41
C HIS A 567 -50.17 -65.79 64.49
N LEU A 568 -49.87 -66.51 63.40
CA LEU A 568 -49.96 -67.97 63.34
C LEU A 568 -49.04 -68.65 64.36
N GLN A 569 -47.84 -68.11 64.61
CA GLN A 569 -46.94 -68.61 65.67
C GLN A 569 -47.55 -68.45 67.06
N LYS A 570 -48.12 -67.28 67.40
CA LYS A 570 -48.84 -67.07 68.67
C LYS A 570 -50.08 -67.94 68.81
N GLU A 571 -50.75 -68.23 67.71
CA GLU A 571 -51.91 -69.13 67.66
C GLU A 571 -51.49 -70.59 67.85
N ILE A 572 -50.38 -71.02 67.24
CA ILE A 572 -49.75 -72.32 67.50
C ILE A 572 -49.30 -72.42 68.97
N GLU A 573 -48.66 -71.41 69.55
CA GLU A 573 -48.28 -71.41 70.98
C GLU A 573 -49.49 -71.56 71.91
N ARG A 574 -50.60 -70.87 71.61
CA ARG A 574 -51.88 -71.04 72.34
C ARG A 574 -52.45 -72.45 72.18
N LEU A 575 -52.45 -72.98 70.96
CA LEU A 575 -52.94 -74.34 70.68
C LEU A 575 -52.06 -75.40 71.35
N SER A 576 -50.74 -75.27 71.32
CA SER A 576 -49.81 -76.14 72.05
C SER A 576 -50.00 -76.06 73.56
N THR A 577 -50.26 -74.87 74.12
CA THR A 577 -50.57 -74.71 75.55
C THR A 577 -51.88 -75.41 75.91
N SER A 578 -52.94 -75.21 75.13
CA SER A 578 -54.23 -75.89 75.29
C SER A 578 -54.13 -77.41 75.13
N LEU A 579 -53.30 -77.88 74.18
CA LEU A 579 -53.07 -79.29 73.94
C LEU A 579 -52.27 -79.93 75.10
N PHE A 580 -51.28 -79.24 75.65
CA PHE A 580 -50.57 -79.66 76.86
C PHE A 580 -51.48 -79.72 78.10
N GLU A 581 -52.41 -78.77 78.25
CA GLU A 581 -53.44 -78.82 79.30
C GLU A 581 -54.41 -80.00 79.10
N CYS A 582 -54.77 -80.31 77.85
CA CYS A 582 -55.58 -81.46 77.49
C CYS A 582 -54.86 -82.78 77.79
N GLU A 583 -53.59 -82.92 77.38
CA GLU A 583 -52.74 -84.08 77.70
C GLU A 583 -52.61 -84.28 79.20
N ARG A 584 -52.34 -83.22 79.97
CA ARG A 584 -52.30 -83.26 81.44
C ARG A 584 -53.62 -83.71 82.07
N THR A 585 -54.75 -83.38 81.44
CA THR A 585 -56.08 -83.81 81.87
C THR A 585 -56.31 -85.30 81.55
N ILE A 586 -55.87 -85.76 80.39
CA ILE A 586 -55.87 -87.19 80.00
C ILE A 586 -54.96 -88.01 80.92
N THR A 587 -53.79 -87.51 81.30
CA THR A 587 -52.89 -88.21 82.26
C THR A 587 -53.58 -88.41 83.60
N LYS A 588 -54.20 -87.36 84.17
CA LYS A 588 -54.99 -87.47 85.41
C LYS A 588 -56.16 -88.44 85.30
N GLN A 589 -56.87 -88.46 84.17
CA GLN A 589 -57.95 -89.43 83.95
C GLN A 589 -57.42 -90.86 83.87
N ASN A 590 -56.27 -91.09 83.23
CA ASN A 590 -55.63 -92.41 83.19
C ASN A 590 -55.13 -92.86 84.57
N GLU A 591 -54.55 -91.96 85.38
CA GLU A 591 -54.18 -92.24 86.78
C GLU A 591 -55.39 -92.68 87.61
N GLN A 592 -56.51 -91.95 87.53
CA GLN A 592 -57.78 -92.32 88.17
C GLN A 592 -58.32 -93.67 87.69
N ARG A 593 -58.21 -93.95 86.37
CA ARG A 593 -58.61 -95.23 85.78
C ARG A 593 -57.75 -96.39 86.26
N GLN A 594 -56.45 -96.15 86.47
CA GLN A 594 -55.49 -97.11 86.98
C GLN A 594 -55.72 -97.38 88.47
N GLN A 595 -56.10 -96.37 89.25
CA GLN A 595 -56.57 -96.51 90.63
C GLN A 595 -57.82 -97.40 90.72
N CYS A 596 -58.84 -97.13 89.90
CA CYS A 596 -60.07 -97.93 89.83
C CYS A 596 -59.82 -99.39 89.40
N ASN A 597 -58.92 -99.63 88.43
CA ASN A 597 -58.52 -100.99 88.06
C ASN A 597 -57.80 -101.74 89.19
N ASN A 598 -57.01 -101.05 90.02
CA ASN A 598 -56.33 -101.67 91.17
C ASN A 598 -57.35 -102.04 92.27
N GLU A 599 -58.34 -101.20 92.55
CA GLU A 599 -59.45 -101.53 93.47
C GLU A 599 -60.29 -102.71 92.96
N PHE A 600 -60.57 -102.77 91.65
CA PHE A 600 -61.27 -103.90 91.04
C PHE A 600 -60.49 -105.21 91.20
N ARG A 601 -59.17 -105.19 90.98
CA ARG A 601 -58.31 -106.38 91.12
C ARG A 601 -58.25 -106.88 92.56
N LEU A 602 -58.14 -105.97 93.55
CA LEU A 602 -58.18 -106.31 94.97
C LEU A 602 -59.49 -107.03 95.35
N LYS A 603 -60.65 -106.52 94.90
CA LYS A 603 -61.94 -107.19 95.12
C LYS A 603 -62.06 -108.55 94.41
N GLN A 604 -61.40 -108.72 93.27
CA GLN A 604 -61.36 -109.99 92.54
C GLN A 604 -60.52 -111.05 93.30
N GLU A 605 -59.43 -110.64 93.95
CA GLU A 605 -58.62 -111.50 94.82
C GLU A 605 -59.35 -111.90 96.11
N GLU A 606 -60.12 -110.99 96.72
CA GLU A 606 -61.02 -111.30 97.86
C GLU A 606 -62.07 -112.35 97.48
N PHE A 607 -62.71 -112.21 96.31
CA PHE A 607 -63.71 -113.16 95.81
C PHE A 607 -63.15 -114.58 95.65
N HIS A 608 -61.93 -114.69 95.14
CA HIS A 608 -61.27 -115.99 94.92
C HIS A 608 -60.80 -116.65 96.23
N GLN A 609 -60.55 -115.88 97.30
CA GLN A 609 -60.32 -116.46 98.64
C GLN A 609 -61.61 -117.00 99.26
N ILE A 610 -62.74 -116.31 99.08
CA ILE A 610 -64.06 -116.77 99.54
C ILE A 610 -64.47 -118.06 98.82
N GLU A 611 -64.24 -118.15 97.51
CA GLU A 611 -64.48 -119.34 96.68
C GLU A 611 -63.65 -120.56 97.15
N LYS A 612 -62.37 -120.37 97.49
CA LYS A 612 -61.52 -121.42 98.10
C LYS A 612 -62.01 -121.86 99.47
N PHE A 613 -62.53 -120.95 100.29
CA PHE A 613 -63.06 -121.28 101.62
C PHE A 613 -64.35 -122.11 101.54
N LEU A 614 -65.29 -121.73 100.65
CA LEU A 614 -66.54 -122.45 100.43
C LEU A 614 -66.33 -123.87 99.90
N ASN A 615 -65.47 -124.04 98.89
CA ASN A 615 -65.16 -125.38 98.35
C ASN A 615 -64.50 -126.30 99.39
N LYS A 616 -63.71 -125.75 100.33
CA LYS A 616 -63.11 -126.51 101.43
C LYS A 616 -64.14 -126.94 102.49
N GLN A 617 -65.16 -126.12 102.77
CA GLN A 617 -66.26 -126.47 103.67
C GLN A 617 -67.20 -127.55 103.07
N LEU A 618 -67.48 -127.47 101.77
CA LEU A 618 -68.28 -128.46 101.05
C LEU A 618 -67.66 -129.87 101.12
N SER A 619 -66.36 -129.99 100.84
CA SER A 619 -65.65 -131.28 100.92
C SER A 619 -65.71 -131.91 102.33
N ILE A 620 -65.57 -131.12 103.40
CA ILE A 620 -65.66 -131.61 104.79
C ILE A 620 -67.08 -132.08 105.14
N LYS A 621 -68.11 -131.38 104.64
CA LYS A 621 -69.51 -131.78 104.84
C LYS A 621 -69.87 -133.07 104.09
N GLN A 622 -69.28 -133.30 102.92
CA GLN A 622 -69.55 -134.49 102.11
C GLN A 622 -68.96 -135.77 102.75
N ASP A 623 -67.74 -135.69 103.28
CA ASP A 623 -67.11 -136.80 104.04
C ASP A 623 -67.84 -137.13 105.36
N GLN A 624 -68.50 -136.15 105.97
CA GLN A 624 -69.33 -136.36 107.17
C GLN A 624 -70.64 -137.10 106.87
N LEU A 625 -71.25 -136.87 105.69
CA LEU A 625 -72.47 -137.58 105.28
C LEU A 625 -72.22 -139.07 105.03
N VAL A 626 -71.16 -139.41 104.29
CA VAL A 626 -70.83 -140.81 103.94
C VAL A 626 -70.60 -141.67 105.20
N ARG A 627 -69.98 -141.09 106.24
CA ARG A 627 -69.79 -141.78 107.54
C ARG A 627 -71.09 -141.91 108.34
N TYR A 628 -72.06 -141.01 108.13
CA TYR A 628 -73.36 -141.09 108.80
C TYR A 628 -74.23 -142.21 108.22
N ASP A 629 -74.28 -142.34 106.88
CA ASP A 629 -75.03 -143.41 106.21
C ASP A 629 -74.47 -144.81 106.52
N GLN A 630 -73.14 -144.96 106.59
CA GLN A 630 -72.51 -146.24 106.98
C GLN A 630 -72.85 -146.65 108.42
N ASN A 631 -72.84 -145.69 109.36
CA ASN A 631 -73.20 -145.95 110.76
C ASN A 631 -74.71 -146.21 110.95
N LEU A 632 -75.57 -145.58 110.15
CA LEU A 632 -77.01 -145.82 110.18
C LEU A 632 -77.34 -147.24 109.70
N HIS A 633 -76.69 -147.69 108.62
CA HIS A 633 -76.91 -149.03 108.07
C HIS A 633 -76.42 -150.15 109.02
N GLU A 634 -75.30 -149.95 109.73
CA GLU A 634 -74.88 -150.88 110.80
C GLU A 634 -75.87 -150.92 111.97
N ALA A 635 -76.50 -149.79 112.32
CA ALA A 635 -77.48 -149.74 113.40
C ALA A 635 -78.78 -150.47 113.01
N GLU A 636 -79.24 -150.33 111.77
CA GLU A 636 -80.43 -151.04 111.25
C GLU A 636 -80.24 -152.57 111.24
N ILE A 637 -79.04 -153.06 110.90
CA ILE A 637 -78.73 -154.50 110.92
C ILE A 637 -78.71 -155.04 112.36
N LYS A 638 -78.09 -154.30 113.30
CA LYS A 638 -78.06 -154.69 114.72
C LYS A 638 -79.46 -154.64 115.37
N CYS A 639 -80.32 -153.73 114.94
CA CYS A 639 -81.70 -153.62 115.43
C CYS A 639 -82.59 -154.80 114.99
N LYS A 640 -82.37 -155.35 113.78
CA LYS A 640 -83.09 -156.56 113.31
C LYS A 640 -82.71 -157.82 114.08
N TYR A 641 -81.41 -158.01 114.37
CA TYR A 641 -80.97 -159.15 115.20
C TYR A 641 -81.55 -159.11 116.62
N ALA A 642 -81.63 -157.93 117.24
CA ALA A 642 -82.24 -157.78 118.57
C ALA A 642 -83.76 -158.06 118.57
N GLN A 643 -84.47 -157.77 117.48
CA GLN A 643 -85.90 -158.10 117.36
C GLN A 643 -86.14 -159.62 117.23
N GLU A 644 -85.25 -160.37 116.57
CA GLU A 644 -85.36 -161.82 116.47
C GLU A 644 -85.02 -162.53 117.80
N GLU A 645 -84.05 -162.04 118.59
CA GLU A 645 -83.77 -162.59 119.93
C GLU A 645 -84.94 -162.41 120.91
N CYS A 646 -85.60 -161.24 120.93
CA CYS A 646 -86.81 -161.04 121.75
C CYS A 646 -87.93 -162.02 121.40
N LEU A 647 -88.16 -162.26 120.10
CA LEU A 647 -89.20 -163.18 119.61
C LEU A 647 -88.89 -164.66 119.90
N ILE A 648 -87.63 -165.01 120.15
CA ILE A 648 -87.22 -166.34 120.64
C ILE A 648 -87.46 -166.43 122.16
N GLN A 649 -87.08 -165.41 122.93
CA GLN A 649 -87.30 -165.38 124.38
C GLN A 649 -88.78 -165.39 124.77
N GLU A 650 -89.66 -164.67 124.05
CA GLU A 650 -91.11 -164.71 124.29
C GLU A 650 -91.70 -166.12 124.07
N LYS A 651 -91.22 -166.86 123.07
CA LYS A 651 -91.64 -168.25 122.83
C LYS A 651 -91.14 -169.21 123.92
N GLU A 652 -89.98 -168.95 124.50
CA GLU A 652 -89.40 -169.77 125.57
C GLU A 652 -90.13 -169.53 126.91
N ILE A 653 -90.50 -168.28 127.22
CA ILE A 653 -91.33 -167.92 128.38
C ILE A 653 -92.74 -168.54 128.26
N ALA A 654 -93.36 -168.48 127.08
CA ALA A 654 -94.66 -169.13 126.84
C ALA A 654 -94.61 -170.66 127.04
N ARG A 655 -93.47 -171.29 126.70
CA ARG A 655 -93.25 -172.73 126.87
C ARG A 655 -93.04 -173.13 128.34
N LEU A 656 -92.40 -172.28 129.14
CA LEU A 656 -92.19 -172.51 130.58
C LEU A 656 -93.50 -172.37 131.37
N ASN A 657 -94.34 -171.38 131.06
CA ASN A 657 -95.62 -171.20 131.76
C ASN A 657 -96.58 -172.39 131.56
N LEU A 658 -96.60 -173.02 130.39
CA LEU A 658 -97.46 -174.19 130.12
C LEU A 658 -96.97 -175.47 130.83
N VAL A 659 -95.66 -175.65 130.99
CA VAL A 659 -95.09 -176.70 131.85
C VAL A 659 -95.45 -176.48 133.32
N GLN A 660 -95.59 -175.22 133.74
CA GLN A 660 -95.99 -174.86 135.10
C GLN A 660 -97.49 -175.14 135.35
N GLU A 661 -98.38 -174.91 134.37
CA GLU A 661 -99.79 -175.32 134.45
C GLU A 661 -99.97 -176.86 134.45
N GLU A 662 -99.15 -177.60 133.69
CA GLU A 662 -99.13 -179.08 133.79
C GLU A 662 -98.71 -179.57 135.17
N GLN A 663 -97.74 -178.91 135.81
CA GLN A 663 -97.32 -179.26 137.17
C GLN A 663 -98.37 -178.88 138.23
N GLU A 664 -99.02 -177.73 138.12
CA GLU A 664 -100.14 -177.36 139.01
C GLU A 664 -101.32 -178.33 138.89
N THR A 665 -101.61 -178.82 137.68
CA THR A 665 -102.73 -179.74 137.47
C THR A 665 -102.41 -181.15 137.98
N LYS A 666 -101.15 -181.61 137.84
CA LYS A 666 -100.66 -182.85 138.49
C LYS A 666 -100.65 -182.72 140.03
N MET A 667 -100.33 -181.54 140.56
CA MET A 667 -100.49 -181.23 141.99
C MET A 667 -101.96 -181.31 142.44
N LYS A 668 -102.92 -180.80 141.66
CA LYS A 668 -104.36 -180.90 141.97
C LYS A 668 -104.89 -182.33 141.87
N LEU A 669 -104.30 -183.20 141.03
CA LEU A 669 -104.53 -184.65 141.05
C LEU A 669 -104.05 -185.25 142.38
N LEU A 670 -102.77 -185.05 142.72
CA LEU A 670 -102.16 -185.59 143.93
C LEU A 670 -102.81 -185.07 145.22
N GLN A 671 -103.28 -183.82 145.25
CA GLN A 671 -103.96 -183.25 146.41
C GLN A 671 -105.40 -183.76 146.56
N LYS A 672 -106.03 -184.24 145.48
CA LYS A 672 -107.30 -184.97 145.55
C LYS A 672 -107.11 -186.45 145.89
N ASP A 673 -105.99 -187.08 145.52
CA ASP A 673 -105.67 -188.42 146.01
C ASP A 673 -105.29 -188.37 147.51
N PHE A 674 -104.60 -187.31 147.96
CA PHE A 674 -104.26 -187.07 149.36
C PHE A 674 -105.46 -186.62 150.23
N LEU A 675 -106.46 -185.97 149.62
CA LEU A 675 -107.82 -185.96 150.14
C LEU A 675 -108.58 -187.21 149.68
N GLN A 676 -108.42 -188.31 150.39
CA GLN A 676 -109.26 -188.55 151.57
C GLN A 676 -110.03 -189.89 151.40
N ILE A 677 -109.40 -191.07 151.27
CA ILE A 677 -108.29 -191.64 152.07
C ILE A 677 -108.42 -191.46 153.61
N GLN A 678 -109.20 -190.47 154.07
CA GLN A 678 -109.54 -190.22 155.47
C GLN A 678 -111.06 -190.39 155.72
N GLN A 679 -111.84 -190.78 154.71
CA GLN A 679 -113.29 -191.05 154.81
C GLN A 679 -113.66 -192.48 154.39
N GLN A 680 -112.81 -193.45 154.71
CA GLN A 680 -113.10 -194.88 154.56
C GLN A 680 -112.80 -195.68 155.85
N VAL A 681 -112.88 -195.01 157.01
CA VAL A 681 -112.54 -195.58 158.35
C VAL A 681 -113.62 -195.23 159.41
N THR A 682 -114.84 -194.92 158.98
CA THR A 682 -116.02 -194.95 159.87
C THR A 682 -117.19 -195.61 159.17
N VAL A 683 -117.50 -196.81 159.65
CA VAL A 683 -118.55 -197.76 159.20
C VAL A 683 -118.20 -198.57 157.94
N ASP A 684 -117.77 -199.81 158.23
CA ASP A 684 -117.76 -201.07 157.45
C ASP A 684 -117.28 -201.10 155.98
#